data_AF-A0A1U8GM31-F1
#
_entry.id   AF-A0A1U8GM31-F1
#
_cell.length_a   1.000
_cell.length_b   1.000
_cell.length_c   1.000
_cell.angle_alpha   90.00
_cell.angle_beta   90.00
_cell.angle_gamma   90.00
#
_symmetry.space_group_name_H-M   'P 1'
#
loop_
_entity.id
_entity.type
_entity.pdbx_description
1 polymer ?
#
loop_
_entity_poly.entity_id
_entity_poly.type
_entity_poly.pdbx_seq_one_letter_code
_entity_poly.pdbx_strand_id
1 'polypeptide(L)'
;MAAQHDQEEYFDVLTKTGEKTGISKPRGEVHRDGDYHRAVHVWIFAESTHELLLQQRADCKDSWAGQWDISSAGHIAAGDSSLISAMRELQEELGVTLPKDAFELIFVFLQECTINDGKFINNEYNDVYLVTTIDPIPLEAFTLQESEVSAVKYISFEEYRRVLAQEHPEYVPYDVNGQYGQLFTIIEKRYKENAEARSLALEKQLNRYASTSLSAELTGLTAADKEALSLLVKAATIMDKIFYVQVWYSNPSLRDWLKENADKSQLDKLKWMYYVINKSPWSCLDENEAFLTTADSAVKLLPKATKPVPGWKGFEYRTSFPVVKPPGANFYPPDMDKLEFTSWKDILQKDKQEEAMGFFNVIRRHSESLFEDSTFQKVGNVISSPQDLYVVPYSQEYNSLLAEAANLLRKAGDMASSSSLKRLLHSKADAFLSNDYYDSDIAWMELDSKLDVTIGPYETYEDALFGYKATFEAFIGVRDDKATAQLKLFGDNLQVLEKNLPMDNIYKSESVTAAPIRVIQLLYNAGDVKGPQTVAFNLPNDERIVKDRGTSMVMLKNVSEAKFKLILKPISDVCIMEEQREFVDFESFFTHTICHECCHGIGPHTITLPSGQKSTVRLELQELHSSLEEAKADIAGLWALRFLMDRDLIPKSLAKSMYVSFLAGCFRSVRFGLEEAHGKGQALQFNYLFEKGAFILHPDETFAVDFEKVEDSVTSLSREILTIQARGDKEAARTLLQKYGVMTPSLKRALEKLENVQVPVDIVPDFPIANQILCDIN
;
A
#
# COMPACT_ATOMS: atom_id res chain seq x y z
N MET A 1 54.38 -22.14 6.77
CA MET A 1 53.99 -20.85 6.17
C MET A 1 53.14 -21.15 4.96
N ALA A 2 51.82 -21.18 5.15
CA ALA A 2 50.87 -21.08 4.05
C ALA A 2 50.36 -19.65 4.11
N ALA A 3 50.71 -18.84 3.10
CA ALA A 3 50.10 -17.54 2.91
C ALA A 3 48.68 -17.81 2.38
N GLN A 4 47.68 -17.69 3.25
CA GLN A 4 46.32 -17.44 2.82
C GLN A 4 46.35 -16.05 2.18
N HIS A 5 45.87 -15.94 0.94
CA HIS A 5 45.65 -14.65 0.30
C HIS A 5 44.59 -13.91 1.13
N ASP A 6 45.00 -12.94 1.96
CA ASP A 6 44.10 -11.88 2.43
C ASP A 6 43.64 -11.11 1.19
N GLN A 7 42.45 -11.42 0.69
CA GLN A 7 41.75 -10.47 -0.16
C GLN A 7 41.40 -9.28 0.72
N GLU A 8 41.97 -8.12 0.41
CA GLU A 8 41.65 -6.87 1.09
C GLU A 8 40.15 -6.57 0.90
N GLU A 9 39.37 -6.62 1.98
CA GLU A 9 37.93 -6.32 1.98
C GLU A 9 37.69 -4.83 1.66
N TYR A 10 36.65 -4.55 0.87
CA TYR A 10 36.22 -3.19 0.54
C TYR A 10 34.84 -2.94 1.14
N PHE A 11 34.60 -1.73 1.62
CA PHE A 11 33.30 -1.28 2.11
C PHE A 11 32.81 -0.06 1.33
N ASP A 12 31.50 0.08 1.21
CA ASP A 12 30.87 1.30 0.70
C ASP A 12 30.94 2.41 1.74
N VAL A 13 31.41 3.58 1.31
CA VAL A 13 31.47 4.79 2.13
C VAL A 13 30.09 5.44 2.13
N LEU A 14 29.63 5.79 3.32
CA LEU A 14 28.37 6.45 3.56
C LEU A 14 28.57 7.93 3.94
N THR A 15 27.50 8.69 3.74
CA THR A 15 27.35 10.01 4.35
C THR A 15 27.16 9.85 5.86
N LYS A 16 27.32 10.95 6.59
CA LYS A 16 27.01 10.99 8.03
C LYS A 16 25.55 10.64 8.34
N THR A 17 24.63 10.77 7.38
CA THR A 17 23.22 10.39 7.52
C THR A 17 22.93 8.94 7.11
N GLY A 18 23.96 8.17 6.72
CA GLY A 18 23.84 6.74 6.40
C GLY A 18 23.50 6.44 4.93
N GLU A 19 23.54 7.44 4.05
CA GLU A 19 23.26 7.31 2.62
C GLU A 19 24.53 6.90 1.85
N LYS A 20 24.41 6.07 0.81
CA LYS A 20 25.56 5.65 -0.01
C LYS A 20 26.15 6.84 -0.77
N THR A 21 27.48 6.98 -0.76
CA THR A 21 28.19 8.03 -1.52
C THR A 21 28.56 7.61 -2.94
N GLY A 22 28.50 6.31 -3.24
CA GLY A 22 29.00 5.72 -4.49
C GLY A 22 30.52 5.50 -4.50
N ILE A 23 31.22 5.75 -3.39
CA ILE A 23 32.65 5.48 -3.22
C ILE A 23 32.82 4.22 -2.37
N SER A 24 33.73 3.33 -2.74
CA SER A 24 34.14 2.19 -1.92
C SER A 24 35.63 2.27 -1.59
N LYS A 25 36.02 1.86 -0.38
CA LYS A 25 37.41 1.91 0.11
C LYS A 25 37.80 0.59 0.78
N PRO A 26 39.10 0.24 0.82
CA PRO A 26 39.58 -0.87 1.64
C PRO A 26 39.21 -0.69 3.11
N ARG A 27 38.87 -1.79 3.80
CA ARG A 27 38.53 -1.83 5.24
C ARG A 27 39.53 -1.05 6.09
N GLY A 28 40.82 -1.22 5.82
CA GLY A 28 41.88 -0.54 6.58
C GLY A 28 41.86 0.99 6.41
N GLU A 29 41.47 1.49 5.24
CA GLU A 29 41.37 2.93 4.98
C GLU A 29 40.11 3.53 5.59
N VAL A 30 38.98 2.82 5.50
CA VAL A 30 37.70 3.24 6.12
C VAL A 30 37.88 3.52 7.60
N HIS A 31 38.49 2.59 8.34
CA HIS A 31 38.71 2.73 9.79
C HIS A 31 39.82 3.73 10.15
N ARG A 32 40.80 3.93 9.26
CA ARG A 32 41.85 4.95 9.45
C ARG A 32 41.28 6.36 9.29
N ASP A 33 40.45 6.55 8.26
CA ASP A 33 39.88 7.84 7.89
C ASP A 33 38.61 8.17 8.71
N GLY A 34 38.00 7.16 9.35
CA GLY A 34 36.74 7.29 10.08
C GLY A 34 35.54 7.46 9.15
N ASP A 35 35.59 6.83 7.97
CA ASP A 35 34.48 6.87 7.03
C ASP A 35 33.28 6.07 7.58
N TYR A 36 32.08 6.61 7.37
CA TYR A 36 30.86 5.92 7.74
C TYR A 36 30.68 4.70 6.82
N HIS A 37 30.34 3.55 7.39
CA HIS A 37 30.15 2.29 6.65
C HIS A 37 29.08 1.43 7.35
N ARG A 38 28.78 0.23 6.83
CA ARG A 38 27.71 -0.64 7.37
C ARG A 38 28.20 -2.01 7.83
N ALA A 39 27.49 -2.51 8.84
CA ALA A 39 27.56 -3.89 9.30
C ALA A 39 26.16 -4.43 9.59
N VAL A 40 26.08 -5.75 9.75
CA VAL A 40 24.87 -6.47 10.11
C VAL A 40 25.04 -7.11 11.48
N HIS A 41 23.97 -7.08 12.26
CA HIS A 41 23.86 -7.79 13.53
C HIS A 41 22.67 -8.74 13.44
N VAL A 42 22.90 -10.04 13.63
CA VAL A 42 21.86 -11.06 13.62
C VAL A 42 21.66 -11.61 15.02
N TRP A 43 20.46 -11.44 15.55
CA TRP A 43 20.02 -12.06 16.80
C TRP A 43 19.18 -13.31 16.54
N ILE A 44 19.49 -14.41 17.20
CA ILE A 44 18.59 -15.57 17.32
C ILE A 44 17.89 -15.50 18.67
N PHE A 45 16.56 -15.45 18.66
CA PHE A 45 15.70 -15.47 19.84
C PHE A 45 14.81 -16.71 19.85
N ALA A 46 14.88 -17.49 20.93
CA ALA A 46 14.05 -18.67 21.15
C ALA A 46 12.76 -18.29 21.92
N GLU A 47 11.62 -18.40 21.24
CA GLU A 47 10.31 -17.99 21.72
C GLU A 47 9.82 -18.83 22.92
N SER A 48 10.10 -20.14 22.98
CA SER A 48 9.58 -20.97 24.07
C SER A 48 10.29 -20.75 25.41
N THR A 49 11.54 -20.29 25.40
CA THR A 49 12.34 -20.04 26.61
C THR A 49 12.60 -18.55 26.89
N HIS A 50 12.26 -17.67 25.95
CA HIS A 50 12.59 -16.24 25.97
C HIS A 50 14.11 -15.99 26.10
N GLU A 51 14.91 -16.77 25.38
CA GLU A 51 16.37 -16.69 25.42
C GLU A 51 16.96 -16.17 24.11
N LEU A 52 18.05 -15.40 24.22
CA LEU A 52 18.91 -15.01 23.12
C LEU A 52 20.07 -16.00 23.02
N LEU A 53 20.45 -16.35 21.79
CA LEU A 53 21.71 -17.05 21.52
C LEU A 53 22.84 -16.01 21.51
N LEU A 54 23.87 -16.23 22.33
CA LEU A 54 25.11 -15.45 22.26
C LEU A 54 26.22 -16.29 21.65
N GLN A 55 27.15 -15.64 20.96
CA GLN A 55 28.42 -16.23 20.56
C GLN A 55 29.56 -15.74 21.47
N GLN A 56 30.54 -16.58 21.73
CA GLN A 56 31.80 -16.17 22.33
C GLN A 56 32.81 -15.90 21.22
N ARG A 57 33.28 -14.65 21.13
CA ARG A 57 34.25 -14.23 20.10
C ARG A 57 35.55 -14.99 20.26
N ALA A 58 36.15 -15.42 19.16
CA ALA A 58 37.42 -16.13 19.18
C ALA A 58 38.55 -15.30 19.81
N ASP A 59 39.48 -15.98 20.49
CA ASP A 59 40.62 -15.35 21.16
C ASP A 59 41.55 -14.59 20.20
N CYS A 60 41.47 -14.90 18.90
CA CYS A 60 42.25 -14.26 17.84
C CYS A 60 41.61 -13.00 17.25
N LYS A 61 40.43 -12.57 17.71
CA LYS A 61 39.78 -11.35 17.19
C LYS A 61 40.51 -10.08 17.67
N ASP A 62 40.63 -9.10 16.77
CA ASP A 62 41.27 -7.82 17.06
C ASP A 62 40.48 -6.95 18.06
N SER A 63 39.20 -7.22 18.24
CA SER A 63 38.29 -6.51 19.16
C SER A 63 37.50 -7.50 20.01
N TRP A 64 37.45 -7.22 21.31
CA TRP A 64 36.63 -7.93 22.30
C TRP A 64 36.84 -9.46 22.35
N ALA A 65 38.07 -9.91 22.13
CA ALA A 65 38.44 -11.34 22.17
C ALA A 65 37.97 -12.04 23.45
N GLY A 66 37.36 -13.23 23.30
CA GLY A 66 36.88 -14.06 24.41
C GLY A 66 35.59 -13.58 25.08
N GLN A 67 35.02 -12.44 24.69
CA GLN A 67 33.76 -11.93 25.24
C GLN A 67 32.53 -12.51 24.54
N TRP A 68 31.41 -12.55 25.26
CA TRP A 68 30.09 -12.92 24.75
C TRP A 68 29.43 -11.75 24.02
N ASP A 69 28.91 -12.05 22.84
CA ASP A 69 28.45 -11.07 21.86
C ASP A 69 27.17 -11.56 21.14
N ILE A 70 26.69 -10.73 20.21
CA ILE A 70 25.59 -10.97 19.27
C ILE A 70 25.67 -12.36 18.64
N SER A 71 24.53 -12.98 18.29
CA SER A 71 24.52 -14.34 17.73
C SER A 71 25.40 -14.48 16.49
N SER A 72 25.36 -13.50 15.59
CA SER A 72 26.28 -13.39 14.47
C SER A 72 26.39 -11.92 14.00
N ALA A 73 27.57 -11.49 13.57
CA ALA A 73 27.79 -10.11 13.14
C ALA A 73 28.97 -9.97 12.16
N GLY A 74 28.84 -9.07 11.18
CA GLY A 74 29.93 -8.80 10.24
C GLY A 74 29.68 -7.57 9.37
N HIS A 75 30.73 -7.13 8.67
CA HIS A 75 30.65 -5.94 7.82
C HIS A 75 29.93 -6.26 6.51
N ILE A 76 29.27 -5.25 5.94
CA ILE A 76 28.69 -5.36 4.60
C ILE A 76 29.78 -5.00 3.60
N ALA A 77 30.15 -5.98 2.76
CA ALA A 77 31.12 -5.77 1.69
C ALA A 77 30.60 -4.73 0.68
N ALA A 78 31.51 -4.06 -0.02
CA ALA A 78 31.17 -3.07 -1.03
C ALA A 78 30.24 -3.66 -2.09
N GLY A 79 29.11 -2.99 -2.32
CA GLY A 79 28.04 -3.46 -3.18
C GLY A 79 27.00 -4.33 -2.49
N ASP A 80 27.36 -5.10 -1.46
CA ASP A 80 26.49 -6.14 -0.90
C ASP A 80 25.22 -5.59 -0.25
N SER A 81 24.16 -6.40 -0.32
CA SER A 81 22.93 -6.13 0.40
C SER A 81 23.06 -6.50 1.87
N SER A 82 22.29 -5.77 2.67
CA SER A 82 22.23 -5.99 4.11
C SER A 82 21.72 -7.38 4.46
N LEU A 83 20.63 -7.81 3.83
CA LEU A 83 20.03 -9.12 4.10
C LEU A 83 20.92 -10.28 3.66
N ILE A 84 21.56 -10.19 2.49
CA ILE A 84 22.49 -11.25 2.03
C ILE A 84 23.71 -11.32 2.93
N SER A 85 24.23 -10.18 3.39
CA SER A 85 25.32 -10.16 4.38
C SER A 85 24.88 -10.85 5.68
N ALA A 86 23.70 -10.53 6.20
CA ALA A 86 23.16 -11.19 7.41
C ALA A 86 23.01 -12.72 7.25
N MET A 87 22.56 -13.17 6.08
CA MET A 87 22.44 -14.60 5.76
C MET A 87 23.81 -15.28 5.65
N ARG A 88 24.79 -14.60 5.03
CA ARG A 88 26.16 -15.10 4.87
C ARG A 88 26.88 -15.21 6.22
N GLU A 89 26.89 -14.14 7.02
CA GLU A 89 27.55 -14.12 8.33
C GLU A 89 26.99 -15.22 9.24
N LEU A 90 25.66 -15.39 9.26
CA LEU A 90 25.02 -16.44 10.04
C LEU A 90 25.43 -17.85 9.58
N GLN A 91 25.61 -18.05 8.27
CA GLN A 91 26.10 -19.31 7.71
C GLN A 91 27.57 -19.54 8.04
N GLU A 92 28.42 -18.53 7.88
CA GLU A 92 29.87 -18.64 8.07
C GLU A 92 30.22 -18.86 9.54
N GLU A 93 29.70 -18.02 10.43
CA GLU A 93 30.03 -18.06 11.86
C GLU A 93 29.40 -19.24 12.59
N LEU A 94 28.12 -19.56 12.31
CA LEU A 94 27.34 -20.54 13.07
C LEU A 94 26.98 -21.81 12.28
N GLY A 95 27.17 -21.83 10.95
CA GLY A 95 26.75 -22.94 10.11
C GLY A 95 25.23 -23.07 9.97
N VAL A 96 24.50 -21.95 10.12
CA VAL A 96 23.04 -21.90 10.05
C VAL A 96 22.61 -21.28 8.72
N THR A 97 21.87 -22.05 7.91
CA THR A 97 21.37 -21.60 6.60
C THR A 97 19.86 -21.43 6.66
N LEU A 98 19.40 -20.20 6.49
CA LEU A 98 17.98 -19.84 6.56
C LEU A 98 17.56 -19.05 5.31
N PRO A 99 16.30 -19.17 4.87
CA PRO A 99 15.75 -18.36 3.80
C PRO A 99 15.55 -16.90 4.25
N LYS A 100 15.41 -16.00 3.27
CA LYS A 100 15.23 -14.56 3.50
C LYS A 100 14.05 -14.21 4.41
N ASP A 101 12.98 -15.01 4.37
CA ASP A 101 11.80 -14.82 5.21
C ASP A 101 12.03 -15.19 6.68
N ALA A 102 13.20 -15.68 7.09
CA ALA A 102 13.55 -15.87 8.50
C ALA A 102 14.08 -14.60 9.20
N PHE A 103 14.49 -13.59 8.43
CA PHE A 103 15.23 -12.43 8.94
C PHE A 103 14.37 -11.17 8.97
N GLU A 104 14.07 -10.68 10.16
CA GLU A 104 13.37 -9.41 10.33
C GLU A 104 14.36 -8.28 10.60
N LEU A 105 14.45 -7.28 9.72
CA LEU A 105 15.15 -6.03 10.05
C LEU A 105 14.32 -5.26 11.08
N ILE A 106 14.81 -5.18 12.32
CA ILE A 106 14.07 -4.57 13.43
C ILE A 106 14.44 -3.11 13.69
N PHE A 107 15.69 -2.71 13.45
CA PHE A 107 16.13 -1.30 13.47
C PHE A 107 17.53 -1.14 12.87
N VAL A 108 17.89 0.10 12.54
CA VAL A 108 19.24 0.52 12.14
C VAL A 108 19.75 1.56 13.13
N PHE A 109 21.01 1.47 13.54
CA PHE A 109 21.58 2.44 14.49
C PHE A 109 23.04 2.76 14.17
N LEU A 110 23.49 3.96 14.52
CA LEU A 110 24.88 4.38 14.31
C LEU A 110 25.68 4.14 15.59
N GLN A 111 26.78 3.41 15.47
CA GLN A 111 27.77 3.24 16.52
C GLN A 111 29.06 3.97 16.12
N GLU A 112 29.43 4.99 16.90
CA GLU A 112 30.70 5.69 16.75
C GLU A 112 31.61 5.28 17.91
N CYS A 113 32.71 4.57 17.62
CA CYS A 113 33.69 4.19 18.62
C CYS A 113 35.11 4.41 18.11
N THR A 114 36.04 4.61 19.04
CA THR A 114 37.46 4.77 18.71
C THR A 114 38.26 3.90 19.65
N ILE A 115 38.99 2.94 19.09
CA ILE A 115 39.81 1.97 19.83
C ILE A 115 41.27 2.04 19.38
N ASN A 116 42.13 1.25 20.02
CA ASN A 116 43.57 1.16 19.71
C ASN A 116 44.29 2.52 19.72
N ASP A 117 44.11 3.29 20.80
CA ASP A 117 44.72 4.61 21.02
C ASP A 117 44.46 5.63 19.88
N GLY A 118 43.27 5.60 19.28
CA GLY A 118 42.88 6.54 18.23
C GLY A 118 43.21 6.10 16.81
N LYS A 119 43.73 4.88 16.62
CA LYS A 119 44.14 4.36 15.30
C LYS A 119 43.03 3.61 14.57
N PHE A 120 41.94 3.29 15.25
CA PHE A 120 40.80 2.59 14.67
C PHE A 120 39.54 3.38 15.02
N ILE A 121 39.00 4.09 14.04
CA ILE A 121 37.79 4.90 14.16
C ILE A 121 36.66 4.12 13.48
N ASN A 122 35.75 3.55 14.28
CA ASN A 122 34.61 2.79 13.79
C ASN A 122 33.37 3.67 13.79
N ASN A 123 32.92 4.10 12.61
CA ASN A 123 31.69 4.87 12.43
C ASN A 123 30.69 4.00 11.65
N GLU A 124 30.03 3.10 12.35
CA GLU A 124 29.35 1.96 11.74
C GLU A 124 27.83 2.05 11.91
N TYR A 125 27.12 2.03 10.79
CA TYR A 125 25.68 1.82 10.75
C TYR A 125 25.38 0.33 10.83
N ASN A 126 24.72 -0.07 11.91
CA ASN A 126 24.42 -1.45 12.22
C ASN A 126 22.96 -1.78 11.88
N ASP A 127 22.77 -2.64 10.89
CA ASP A 127 21.48 -3.18 10.50
C ASP A 127 21.16 -4.40 11.37
N VAL A 128 20.20 -4.26 12.28
CA VAL A 128 19.90 -5.28 13.28
C VAL A 128 18.75 -6.15 12.81
N TYR A 129 19.06 -7.42 12.57
CA TYR A 129 18.12 -8.48 12.22
C TYR A 129 17.77 -9.35 13.42
N LEU A 130 16.52 -9.83 13.44
CA LEU A 130 16.04 -10.82 14.39
C LEU A 130 15.53 -12.05 13.65
N VAL A 131 16.09 -13.21 14.00
CA VAL A 131 15.60 -14.54 13.66
C VAL A 131 14.89 -15.10 14.89
N THR A 132 13.60 -15.39 14.77
CA THR A 132 12.80 -15.94 15.87
C THR A 132 12.61 -17.45 15.67
N THR A 133 13.18 -18.26 16.57
CA THR A 133 12.96 -19.71 16.62
C THR A 133 11.87 -20.06 17.61
N ILE A 134 11.21 -21.20 17.41
CA ILE A 134 10.21 -21.69 18.37
C ILE A 134 10.89 -22.21 19.62
N ASP A 135 11.88 -23.07 19.46
CA ASP A 135 12.67 -23.66 20.55
C ASP A 135 14.15 -23.30 20.41
N PRO A 136 14.94 -23.43 21.50
CA PRO A 136 16.39 -23.38 21.44
C PRO A 136 16.95 -24.43 20.48
N ILE A 137 17.94 -24.03 19.69
CA ILE A 137 18.67 -24.91 18.78
C ILE A 137 19.64 -25.75 19.62
N PRO A 138 19.70 -27.08 19.45
CA PRO A 138 20.70 -27.90 20.13
C PRO A 138 22.12 -27.41 19.83
N LEU A 139 22.97 -27.28 20.85
CA LEU A 139 24.31 -26.69 20.68
C LEU A 139 25.19 -27.48 19.72
N GLU A 140 24.99 -28.80 19.62
CA GLU A 140 25.67 -29.69 18.68
C GLU A 140 25.23 -29.52 17.21
N ALA A 141 24.15 -28.80 16.95
CA ALA A 141 23.66 -28.52 15.59
C ALA A 141 24.53 -27.48 14.87
N PHE A 142 25.23 -26.63 15.61
CA PHE A 142 26.04 -25.54 15.06
C PHE A 142 27.35 -26.03 14.42
N THR A 143 27.82 -25.29 13.43
CA THR A 143 29.16 -25.45 12.85
C THR A 143 29.91 -24.15 13.03
N LEU A 144 30.63 -24.05 14.14
CA LEU A 144 31.34 -22.84 14.50
C LEU A 144 32.60 -22.67 13.63
N GLN A 145 32.77 -21.49 13.06
CA GLN A 145 34.02 -21.11 12.41
C GLN A 145 35.06 -20.76 13.48
N GLU A 146 36.08 -21.60 13.66
CA GLU A 146 37.06 -21.47 14.76
C GLU A 146 37.81 -20.13 14.78
N SER A 147 37.97 -19.46 13.63
CA SER A 147 38.61 -18.14 13.55
C SER A 147 37.73 -16.99 14.05
N GLU A 148 36.42 -17.24 14.19
CA GLU A 148 35.41 -16.24 14.51
C GLU A 148 34.74 -16.52 15.87
N VAL A 149 34.37 -17.78 16.11
CA VAL A 149 33.50 -18.19 17.21
C VAL A 149 34.11 -19.35 18.00
N SER A 150 34.28 -19.16 19.31
CA SER A 150 34.77 -20.19 20.24
C SER A 150 33.67 -21.04 20.86
N ALA A 151 32.52 -20.46 21.14
CA ALA A 151 31.39 -21.14 21.78
C ALA A 151 30.08 -20.40 21.53
N VAL A 152 28.95 -21.06 21.81
CA VAL A 152 27.63 -20.43 21.84
C VAL A 152 26.88 -20.81 23.12
N LYS A 153 26.00 -19.93 23.61
CA LYS A 153 25.14 -20.21 24.77
C LYS A 153 23.82 -19.47 24.69
N TYR A 154 22.80 -19.99 25.36
CA TYR A 154 21.55 -19.28 25.58
C TYR A 154 21.57 -18.51 26.91
N ILE A 155 20.92 -17.36 26.91
CA ILE A 155 20.71 -16.51 28.08
C ILE A 155 19.33 -15.86 27.97
N SER A 156 18.58 -15.73 29.07
CA SER A 156 17.31 -15.01 28.99
C SER A 156 17.55 -13.56 28.58
N PHE A 157 16.68 -12.98 27.76
CA PHE A 157 16.88 -11.61 27.28
C PHE A 157 16.90 -10.59 28.44
N GLU A 158 16.17 -10.86 29.53
CA GLU A 158 16.17 -10.05 30.75
C GLU A 158 17.49 -10.14 31.50
N GLU A 159 18.07 -11.34 31.61
CA GLU A 159 19.38 -11.52 32.22
C GLU A 159 20.46 -10.84 31.38
N TYR A 160 20.41 -10.99 30.06
CA TYR A 160 21.34 -10.33 29.16
C TYR A 160 21.29 -8.81 29.30
N ARG A 161 20.08 -8.23 29.32
CA ARG A 161 19.87 -6.80 29.60
C ARG A 161 20.48 -6.39 30.94
N ARG A 162 20.33 -7.21 31.97
CA ARG A 162 20.88 -6.94 33.31
C ARG A 162 22.41 -6.96 33.34
N VAL A 163 23.05 -7.96 32.73
CA VAL A 163 24.53 -8.04 32.72
C VAL A 163 25.14 -6.91 31.90
N LEU A 164 24.51 -6.50 30.80
CA LEU A 164 24.92 -5.32 30.05
C LEU A 164 24.76 -4.03 30.87
N ALA A 165 23.64 -3.85 31.57
CA ALA A 165 23.42 -2.71 32.45
C ALA A 165 24.43 -2.63 33.62
N GLN A 166 25.05 -3.76 33.98
CA GLN A 166 26.09 -3.86 35.00
C GLN A 166 27.51 -3.77 34.43
N GLU A 167 27.65 -3.59 33.11
CA GLU A 167 28.95 -3.56 32.40
C GLU A 167 29.81 -4.79 32.71
N HIS A 168 29.20 -5.98 32.73
CA HIS A 168 29.92 -7.21 33.08
C HIS A 168 31.06 -7.49 32.08
N PRO A 169 32.32 -7.70 32.53
CA PRO A 169 33.51 -7.68 31.67
C PRO A 169 33.63 -8.84 30.68
N GLU A 170 32.84 -9.91 30.89
CA GLU A 170 32.76 -11.05 29.95
C GLU A 170 31.87 -10.79 28.72
N TYR A 171 31.20 -9.64 28.64
CA TYR A 171 30.26 -9.31 27.56
C TYR A 171 30.71 -8.06 26.81
N VAL A 172 30.46 -8.02 25.50
CA VAL A 172 30.67 -6.82 24.70
C VAL A 172 29.75 -5.71 25.21
N PRO A 173 30.26 -4.49 25.48
CA PRO A 173 29.47 -3.45 26.13
C PRO A 173 28.52 -2.77 25.13
N TYR A 174 27.23 -3.10 25.23
CA TYR A 174 26.14 -2.41 24.54
C TYR A 174 25.32 -1.54 25.50
N ASP A 175 25.03 -0.31 25.09
CA ASP A 175 24.21 0.61 25.87
C ASP A 175 22.72 0.22 25.82
N VAL A 176 22.23 -0.35 26.92
CA VAL A 176 20.83 -0.75 27.10
C VAL A 176 19.85 0.42 27.19
N ASN A 177 20.33 1.64 27.45
CA ASN A 177 19.54 2.87 27.46
C ASN A 177 19.66 3.66 26.15
N GLY A 178 20.63 3.29 25.31
CA GLY A 178 20.85 3.83 23.98
C GLY A 178 20.00 3.14 22.91
N GLN A 179 20.42 3.27 21.65
CA GLN A 179 19.67 2.71 20.51
C GLN A 179 19.56 1.18 20.56
N TYR A 180 20.50 0.48 21.21
CA TYR A 180 20.47 -0.98 21.37
C TYR A 180 19.36 -1.45 22.32
N GLY A 181 18.85 -0.58 23.20
CA GLY A 181 17.69 -0.84 24.06
C GLY A 181 16.40 -1.18 23.29
N GLN A 182 16.34 -0.84 21.99
CA GLN A 182 15.21 -1.16 21.12
C GLN A 182 15.00 -2.67 20.98
N LEU A 183 16.06 -3.49 20.92
CA LEU A 183 15.94 -4.96 20.85
C LEU A 183 15.08 -5.51 22.00
N PHE A 184 15.42 -5.12 23.23
CA PHE A 184 14.71 -5.56 24.42
C PHE A 184 13.27 -5.05 24.45
N THR A 185 13.06 -3.79 24.04
CA THR A 185 11.72 -3.19 23.97
C THR A 185 10.83 -3.92 22.96
N ILE A 186 11.38 -4.29 21.80
CA ILE A 186 10.68 -5.02 20.74
C ILE A 186 10.29 -6.43 21.23
N ILE A 187 11.22 -7.17 21.83
CA ILE A 187 10.95 -8.51 22.39
C ILE A 187 9.89 -8.40 23.51
N GLU A 188 10.06 -7.45 24.42
CA GLU A 188 9.13 -7.23 25.53
C GLU A 188 7.72 -6.90 25.04
N LYS A 189 7.57 -6.00 24.07
CA LYS A 189 6.29 -5.64 23.48
C LYS A 189 5.58 -6.85 22.84
N ARG A 190 6.32 -7.70 22.13
CA ARG A 190 5.75 -8.87 21.43
C ARG A 190 5.21 -9.94 22.38
N TYR A 191 5.96 -10.23 23.45
CA TYR A 191 5.73 -11.42 24.27
C TYR A 191 5.20 -11.12 25.68
N LYS A 192 5.19 -9.86 26.13
CA LYS A 192 4.59 -9.46 27.43
C LYS A 192 3.26 -8.71 27.32
N GLU A 193 2.87 -8.20 26.14
CA GLU A 193 1.60 -7.49 26.00
C GLU A 193 0.40 -8.39 26.33
N ASN A 194 -0.53 -7.85 27.12
CA ASN A 194 -1.75 -8.56 27.51
C ASN A 194 -2.66 -8.77 26.30
N ALA A 195 -3.05 -10.04 26.03
CA ALA A 195 -3.97 -10.41 24.97
C ALA A 195 -5.28 -9.60 25.00
N GLU A 196 -5.79 -9.25 26.18
CA GLU A 196 -6.99 -8.42 26.34
C GLU A 196 -6.81 -7.01 25.78
N ALA A 197 -5.67 -6.37 26.03
CA ALA A 197 -5.38 -5.04 25.52
C ALA A 197 -5.24 -5.05 23.99
N ARG A 198 -4.59 -6.09 23.44
CA ARG A 198 -4.49 -6.30 21.99
C ARG A 198 -5.86 -6.55 21.35
N SER A 199 -6.72 -7.35 21.99
CA SER A 199 -8.09 -7.57 21.53
C SER A 199 -8.91 -6.28 21.51
N LEU A 200 -8.86 -5.47 22.57
CA LEU A 200 -9.58 -4.20 22.63
C LEU A 200 -9.12 -3.22 21.54
N ALA A 201 -7.82 -3.17 21.26
CA ALA A 201 -7.27 -2.35 20.19
C ALA A 201 -7.80 -2.78 18.82
N LEU A 202 -7.76 -4.09 18.51
CA LEU A 202 -8.29 -4.64 17.26
C LEU A 202 -9.81 -4.44 17.14
N GLU A 203 -10.58 -4.58 18.22
CA GLU A 203 -12.01 -4.30 18.24
C GLU A 203 -12.31 -2.84 17.92
N LYS A 204 -11.55 -1.89 18.50
CA LYS A 204 -11.66 -0.47 18.16
C LYS A 204 -11.40 -0.24 16.66
N GLN A 205 -10.36 -0.89 16.11
CA GLN A 205 -10.02 -0.77 14.70
C GLN A 205 -11.10 -1.38 13.79
N LEU A 206 -11.62 -2.56 14.13
CA LEU A 206 -12.68 -3.25 13.40
C LEU A 206 -14.01 -2.49 13.44
N ASN A 207 -14.36 -1.85 14.55
CA ASN A 207 -15.60 -1.07 14.68
C ASN A 207 -15.66 0.14 13.74
N ARG A 208 -14.54 0.52 13.11
CA ARG A 208 -14.53 1.51 12.03
C ARG A 208 -15.08 0.96 10.71
N TYR A 209 -15.36 -0.34 10.62
CA TYR A 209 -15.87 -1.00 9.43
C TYR A 209 -17.24 -1.62 9.68
N ALA A 210 -18.25 -1.19 8.93
CA ALA A 210 -19.58 -1.79 8.97
C ALA A 210 -19.68 -2.99 8.02
N SER A 211 -19.96 -4.18 8.56
CA SER A 211 -20.27 -5.33 7.72
C SER A 211 -21.55 -5.12 6.92
N THR A 212 -21.53 -5.46 5.64
CA THR A 212 -22.70 -5.37 4.75
C THR A 212 -22.71 -6.47 3.73
N SER A 213 -23.87 -6.97 3.35
CA SER A 213 -23.99 -7.92 2.25
C SER A 213 -24.22 -7.16 0.95
N LEU A 214 -23.37 -7.40 -0.05
CA LEU A 214 -23.48 -6.85 -1.40
C LEU A 214 -23.98 -7.93 -2.35
N SER A 215 -25.21 -7.76 -2.82
CA SER A 215 -25.82 -8.63 -3.82
C SER A 215 -26.34 -7.79 -4.98
N ALA A 216 -26.60 -8.43 -6.12
CA ALA A 216 -27.24 -7.82 -7.26
C ALA A 216 -28.34 -8.73 -7.81
N GLU A 217 -29.36 -8.15 -8.44
CA GLU A 217 -30.29 -8.93 -9.24
C GLU A 217 -29.58 -9.46 -10.49
N LEU A 218 -29.62 -10.79 -10.67
CA LEU A 218 -29.07 -11.44 -11.88
C LEU A 218 -30.08 -11.46 -13.04
N THR A 219 -31.14 -10.65 -12.94
CA THR A 219 -32.19 -10.52 -13.95
C THR A 219 -31.59 -9.92 -15.22
N GLY A 220 -31.76 -10.59 -16.36
CA GLY A 220 -31.18 -10.20 -17.64
C GLY A 220 -29.83 -10.85 -17.97
N LEU A 221 -29.20 -11.58 -17.05
CA LEU A 221 -28.10 -12.49 -17.40
C LEU A 221 -28.66 -13.77 -18.03
N THR A 222 -28.07 -14.18 -19.16
CA THR A 222 -28.40 -15.47 -19.78
C THR A 222 -27.90 -16.64 -18.91
N ALA A 223 -28.38 -17.86 -19.18
CA ALA A 223 -27.84 -19.05 -18.50
C ALA A 223 -26.32 -19.19 -18.75
N ALA A 224 -25.88 -18.92 -19.97
CA ALA A 224 -24.48 -18.98 -20.35
C ALA A 224 -23.62 -17.92 -19.63
N ASP A 225 -24.15 -16.70 -19.44
CA ASP A 225 -23.42 -15.65 -18.69
C ASP A 225 -23.33 -15.97 -17.19
N LYS A 226 -24.29 -16.71 -16.61
CA LYS A 226 -24.23 -17.17 -15.21
C LYS A 226 -23.16 -18.25 -15.02
N GLU A 227 -23.00 -19.13 -16.00
CA GLU A 227 -21.90 -20.09 -16.01
C GLU A 227 -20.55 -19.39 -16.19
N ALA A 228 -20.47 -18.40 -17.10
CA ALA A 228 -19.29 -17.55 -17.26
C ALA A 228 -18.94 -16.80 -15.96
N LEU A 229 -19.93 -16.21 -15.27
CA LEU A 229 -19.77 -15.57 -13.95
C LEU A 229 -19.09 -16.49 -12.94
N SER A 230 -19.45 -17.77 -12.91
CA SER A 230 -18.85 -18.74 -11.99
C SER A 230 -17.35 -18.96 -12.25
N LEU A 231 -16.93 -18.91 -13.52
CA LEU A 231 -15.51 -18.98 -13.91
C LEU A 231 -14.77 -17.67 -13.63
N LEU A 232 -15.44 -16.54 -13.81
CA LEU A 232 -14.88 -15.21 -13.54
C LEU A 232 -14.60 -15.00 -12.06
N VAL A 233 -15.53 -15.40 -11.17
CA VAL A 233 -15.30 -15.34 -9.72
C VAL A 233 -14.06 -16.15 -9.34
N LYS A 234 -13.88 -17.35 -9.91
CA LYS A 234 -12.67 -18.15 -9.69
C LYS A 234 -11.40 -17.45 -10.20
N ALA A 235 -11.45 -16.87 -11.40
CA ALA A 235 -10.32 -16.12 -11.94
C ALA A 235 -9.97 -14.91 -11.05
N ALA A 236 -10.97 -14.20 -10.52
CA ALA A 236 -10.78 -13.11 -9.59
C ALA A 236 -10.11 -13.57 -8.28
N THR A 237 -10.43 -14.76 -7.73
CA THR A 237 -9.73 -15.29 -6.54
C THR A 237 -8.23 -15.50 -6.74
N ILE A 238 -7.76 -15.62 -7.99
CA ILE A 238 -6.33 -15.70 -8.30
C ILE A 238 -5.66 -14.33 -8.16
N MET A 239 -6.39 -13.24 -8.41
CA MET A 239 -5.86 -11.88 -8.23
C MET A 239 -5.49 -11.63 -6.77
N ASP A 240 -6.27 -12.15 -5.82
CA ASP A 240 -5.91 -12.16 -4.40
C ASP A 240 -4.56 -12.83 -4.16
N LYS A 241 -4.34 -14.02 -4.73
CA LYS A 241 -3.08 -14.77 -4.56
C LYS A 241 -1.88 -13.97 -5.06
N ILE A 242 -2.01 -13.30 -6.21
CA ILE A 242 -0.94 -12.46 -6.77
C ILE A 242 -0.75 -11.22 -5.89
N PHE A 243 -1.83 -10.54 -5.51
CA PHE A 243 -1.78 -9.32 -4.73
C PHE A 243 -1.11 -9.52 -3.35
N TYR A 244 -1.40 -10.64 -2.65
CA TYR A 244 -0.70 -10.94 -1.40
C TYR A 244 0.82 -10.98 -1.57
N VAL A 245 1.31 -11.55 -2.69
CA VAL A 245 2.74 -11.60 -3.02
C VAL A 245 3.27 -10.21 -3.41
N GLN A 246 2.49 -9.40 -4.14
CA GLN A 246 2.87 -8.03 -4.50
C GLN A 246 3.06 -7.13 -3.27
N VAL A 247 2.22 -7.31 -2.24
CA VAL A 247 2.31 -6.59 -0.97
C VAL A 247 3.60 -6.97 -0.23
N TRP A 248 3.83 -8.27 0.01
CA TRP A 248 5.05 -8.76 0.65
C TRP A 248 5.24 -10.27 0.44
N TYR A 249 6.48 -10.73 0.26
CA TYR A 249 6.75 -12.12 -0.13
C TYR A 249 6.31 -13.17 0.91
N SER A 250 6.33 -12.86 2.22
CA SER A 250 5.90 -13.80 3.27
C SER A 250 4.42 -13.65 3.64
N ASN A 251 3.73 -12.64 3.10
CA ASN A 251 2.33 -12.37 3.37
C ASN A 251 1.38 -13.55 3.04
N PRO A 252 1.59 -14.35 1.98
CA PRO A 252 0.81 -15.56 1.77
C PRO A 252 0.92 -16.56 2.93
N SER A 253 2.12 -16.76 3.49
CA SER A 253 2.31 -17.64 4.65
C SER A 253 1.62 -17.09 5.88
N LEU A 254 1.71 -15.77 6.12
CA LEU A 254 0.99 -15.10 7.21
C LEU A 254 -0.53 -15.25 7.08
N ARG A 255 -1.11 -15.03 5.89
CA ARG A 255 -2.53 -15.22 5.62
C ARG A 255 -3.00 -16.62 6.03
N ASP A 256 -2.32 -17.63 5.51
CA ASP A 256 -2.72 -19.02 5.68
C ASP A 256 -2.63 -19.42 7.16
N TRP A 257 -1.56 -18.99 7.83
CA TRP A 257 -1.43 -19.15 9.28
C TRP A 257 -2.56 -18.49 10.05
N LEU A 258 -2.85 -17.21 9.83
CA LEU A 258 -3.93 -16.50 10.54
C LEU A 258 -5.28 -17.17 10.31
N LYS A 259 -5.55 -17.60 9.08
CA LYS A 259 -6.79 -18.31 8.73
C LYS A 259 -6.93 -19.63 9.48
N GLU A 260 -5.88 -20.46 9.47
CA GLU A 260 -5.86 -21.76 10.15
C GLU A 260 -5.96 -21.63 11.68
N ASN A 261 -5.51 -20.50 12.23
CA ASN A 261 -5.49 -20.24 13.66
C ASN A 261 -6.68 -19.38 14.14
N ALA A 262 -7.55 -18.90 13.25
CA ALA A 262 -8.59 -17.92 13.56
C ALA A 262 -9.55 -18.38 14.68
N ASP A 263 -9.79 -19.69 14.81
CA ASP A 263 -10.71 -20.25 15.80
C ASP A 263 -10.05 -20.63 17.14
N LYS A 264 -8.75 -20.36 17.32
CA LYS A 264 -8.02 -20.74 18.54
C LYS A 264 -8.32 -19.85 19.75
N SER A 265 -8.52 -18.55 19.52
CA SER A 265 -8.83 -17.59 20.58
C SER A 265 -9.60 -16.39 20.02
N GLN A 266 -10.20 -15.57 20.90
CA GLN A 266 -10.83 -14.32 20.50
C GLN A 266 -9.82 -13.37 19.85
N LEU A 267 -8.59 -13.31 20.36
CA LEU A 267 -7.54 -12.49 19.78
C LEU A 267 -7.19 -12.97 18.37
N ASP A 268 -7.04 -14.27 18.14
CA ASP A 268 -6.70 -14.81 16.81
C ASP A 268 -7.82 -14.60 15.79
N LYS A 269 -9.08 -14.70 16.24
CA LYS A 269 -10.24 -14.34 15.42
C LYS A 269 -10.20 -12.87 14.99
N LEU A 270 -9.92 -11.95 15.92
CA LEU A 270 -9.82 -10.52 15.64
C LEU A 270 -8.65 -10.21 14.70
N LYS A 271 -7.49 -10.85 14.88
CA LYS A 271 -6.34 -10.73 13.96
C LYS A 271 -6.73 -11.15 12.56
N TRP A 272 -7.39 -12.30 12.39
CA TRP A 272 -7.85 -12.77 11.10
C TRP A 272 -8.86 -11.81 10.46
N MET A 273 -9.86 -11.37 11.22
CA MET A 273 -10.88 -10.43 10.73
C MET A 273 -10.25 -9.13 10.22
N TYR A 274 -9.32 -8.55 10.98
CA TYR A 274 -8.69 -7.29 10.58
C TYR A 274 -7.67 -7.49 9.45
N TYR A 275 -6.97 -8.63 9.42
CA TYR A 275 -6.11 -9.02 8.31
C TYR A 275 -6.90 -9.15 6.99
N VAL A 276 -8.07 -9.77 6.99
CA VAL A 276 -8.90 -9.94 5.78
C VAL A 276 -9.25 -8.59 5.15
N ILE A 277 -9.54 -7.58 5.98
CA ILE A 277 -9.84 -6.22 5.52
C ILE A 277 -8.60 -5.59 4.89
N ASN A 278 -7.46 -5.63 5.57
CA ASN A 278 -6.24 -4.93 5.15
C ASN A 278 -5.39 -5.70 4.13
N LYS A 279 -5.68 -7.00 3.93
CA LYS A 279 -4.91 -7.97 3.12
C LYS A 279 -3.40 -8.02 3.43
N SER A 280 -3.02 -7.51 4.60
CA SER A 280 -1.64 -7.31 5.03
C SER A 280 -1.59 -7.10 6.56
N PRO A 281 -0.41 -7.17 7.19
CA PRO A 281 -0.25 -6.86 8.62
C PRO A 281 -0.29 -5.36 8.95
N TRP A 282 -0.50 -4.48 7.95
CA TRP A 282 -0.50 -3.03 8.10
C TRP A 282 -1.90 -2.44 7.94
N SER A 283 -2.25 -1.48 8.79
CA SER A 283 -3.57 -0.87 8.82
C SER A 283 -3.72 0.21 7.75
N CYS A 284 -4.65 0.05 6.81
CA CYS A 284 -4.93 1.03 5.76
C CYS A 284 -5.50 2.35 6.29
N LEU A 285 -6.15 2.34 7.46
CA LEU A 285 -6.71 3.55 8.10
C LEU A 285 -5.76 4.21 9.10
N ASP A 286 -4.64 3.56 9.45
CA ASP A 286 -3.66 4.07 10.42
C ASP A 286 -2.29 4.21 9.75
N GLU A 287 -2.23 4.84 8.57
CA GLU A 287 -0.97 5.18 7.89
C GLU A 287 -0.01 4.00 7.67
N ASN A 288 -0.55 2.79 7.43
CA ASN A 288 0.20 1.54 7.32
C ASN A 288 0.97 1.15 8.60
N GLU A 289 0.55 1.58 9.79
CA GLU A 289 1.05 1.04 11.05
C GLU A 289 0.77 -0.47 11.13
N ALA A 290 1.79 -1.25 11.51
CA ALA A 290 1.63 -2.68 11.72
C ALA A 290 0.81 -2.98 12.98
N PHE A 291 -0.25 -3.77 12.82
CA PHE A 291 -1.06 -4.27 13.94
C PHE A 291 -0.71 -5.72 14.33
N LEU A 292 0.16 -6.36 13.55
CA LEU A 292 0.74 -7.67 13.82
C LEU A 292 2.26 -7.56 13.96
N THR A 293 2.87 -8.58 14.55
CA THR A 293 4.33 -8.74 14.62
C THR A 293 4.75 -10.13 14.12
N THR A 294 6.05 -10.37 13.94
CA THR A 294 6.57 -11.71 13.60
C THR A 294 6.13 -12.81 14.59
N ALA A 295 5.83 -12.47 15.85
CA ALA A 295 5.28 -13.42 16.83
C ALA A 295 3.88 -13.96 16.44
N ASP A 296 3.14 -13.22 15.62
CA ASP A 296 1.83 -13.63 15.11
C ASP A 296 1.91 -14.45 13.80
N SER A 297 3.12 -14.62 13.26
CA SER A 297 3.35 -15.14 11.92
C SER A 297 3.51 -16.67 11.85
N ALA A 298 3.58 -17.18 10.61
CA ALA A 298 3.65 -18.60 10.32
C ALA A 298 4.93 -19.26 10.87
N VAL A 299 4.81 -20.52 11.30
CA VAL A 299 5.95 -21.35 11.71
C VAL A 299 6.35 -22.26 10.57
N LYS A 300 7.64 -22.27 10.20
CA LYS A 300 8.21 -23.19 9.19
C LYS A 300 9.30 -24.06 9.80
N LEU A 301 9.33 -25.33 9.40
CA LEU A 301 10.36 -26.31 9.77
C LEU A 301 11.37 -26.48 8.63
N LEU A 302 12.66 -26.34 8.93
CA LEU A 302 13.78 -26.56 8.02
C LEU A 302 14.70 -27.67 8.56
N PRO A 303 14.52 -28.93 8.12
CA PRO A 303 15.31 -30.07 8.59
C PRO A 303 16.81 -30.00 8.27
N LYS A 304 17.20 -29.15 7.31
CA LYS A 304 18.57 -29.07 6.76
C LYS A 304 19.24 -27.71 6.97
N ALA A 305 18.68 -26.86 7.83
CA ALA A 305 19.25 -25.54 8.12
C ALA A 305 20.59 -25.62 8.89
N THR A 306 20.86 -26.73 9.58
CA THR A 306 22.04 -26.93 10.43
C THR A 306 22.56 -28.37 10.31
N LYS A 307 23.58 -28.76 11.11
CA LYS A 307 23.94 -30.17 11.25
C LYS A 307 22.75 -30.97 11.80
N PRO A 308 22.53 -32.21 11.33
CA PRO A 308 21.49 -33.07 11.85
C PRO A 308 21.82 -33.52 13.27
N VAL A 309 20.85 -33.43 14.18
CA VAL A 309 20.97 -33.88 15.57
C VAL A 309 19.98 -35.04 15.82
N PRO A 310 20.42 -36.20 16.32
CA PRO A 310 19.53 -37.34 16.56
C PRO A 310 18.34 -36.97 17.46
N GLY A 311 17.12 -37.20 16.97
CA GLY A 311 15.89 -36.94 17.74
C GLY A 311 15.34 -35.51 17.63
N TRP A 312 16.07 -34.58 17.00
CA TRP A 312 15.59 -33.23 16.72
C TRP A 312 15.13 -33.11 15.26
N LYS A 313 13.97 -32.50 15.03
CA LYS A 313 13.31 -32.46 13.71
C LYS A 313 13.95 -31.46 12.74
N GLY A 314 14.72 -30.51 13.28
CA GLY A 314 15.32 -29.41 12.54
C GLY A 314 14.87 -28.06 13.06
N PHE A 315 15.25 -27.01 12.33
CA PHE A 315 15.09 -25.63 12.72
C PHE A 315 13.66 -25.15 12.51
N GLU A 316 12.94 -24.79 13.58
CA GLU A 316 11.61 -24.20 13.51
C GLU A 316 11.67 -22.70 13.76
N TYR A 317 11.15 -21.89 12.84
CA TYR A 317 11.23 -20.43 12.90
C TYR A 317 9.94 -19.74 12.48
N ARG A 318 9.76 -18.50 12.93
CA ARG A 318 8.69 -17.60 12.50
C ARG A 318 9.06 -16.90 11.21
N THR A 319 8.20 -16.96 10.20
CA THR A 319 8.37 -16.14 8.99
C THR A 319 8.20 -14.67 9.32
N SER A 320 9.18 -13.86 8.97
CA SER A 320 9.23 -12.43 9.27
C SER A 320 8.52 -11.59 8.22
N PHE A 321 8.09 -10.43 8.66
CA PHE A 321 7.74 -9.28 7.83
C PHE A 321 8.18 -8.02 8.58
N PRO A 322 8.51 -6.92 7.88
CA PRO A 322 8.99 -5.72 8.53
C PRO A 322 7.84 -4.99 9.23
N VAL A 323 8.10 -4.43 10.41
CA VAL A 323 7.11 -3.63 11.14
C VAL A 323 6.74 -2.39 10.32
N VAL A 324 7.73 -1.75 9.69
CA VAL A 324 7.48 -0.64 8.75
C VAL A 324 7.23 -1.21 7.37
N LYS A 325 6.08 -0.88 6.78
CA LYS A 325 5.74 -1.31 5.42
C LYS A 325 6.81 -0.83 4.42
N PRO A 326 7.41 -1.72 3.61
CA PRO A 326 8.41 -1.32 2.63
C PRO A 326 7.77 -0.43 1.55
N PRO A 327 8.36 0.73 1.22
CA PRO A 327 7.77 1.65 0.24
C PRO A 327 7.70 1.06 -1.17
N GLY A 328 8.62 0.15 -1.53
CA GLY A 328 8.59 -0.55 -2.81
C GLY A 328 7.74 -1.83 -2.82
N ALA A 329 7.03 -2.13 -1.72
CA ALA A 329 6.35 -3.40 -1.47
C ALA A 329 7.25 -4.59 -1.86
N ASN A 330 6.75 -5.55 -2.64
CA ASN A 330 7.55 -6.65 -3.20
C ASN A 330 7.86 -6.47 -4.70
N PHE A 331 7.79 -5.24 -5.22
CA PHE A 331 8.11 -4.97 -6.63
C PHE A 331 9.59 -4.78 -6.90
N TYR A 332 10.35 -4.48 -5.85
CA TYR A 332 11.78 -4.20 -5.88
C TYR A 332 12.48 -5.03 -4.78
N PRO A 333 13.81 -5.21 -4.84
CA PRO A 333 14.55 -5.73 -3.71
C PRO A 333 14.30 -4.84 -2.47
N PRO A 334 14.00 -5.41 -1.29
CA PRO A 334 13.56 -4.63 -0.12
C PRO A 334 14.54 -3.56 0.37
N ASP A 335 15.83 -3.73 0.08
CA ASP A 335 16.91 -2.83 0.48
C ASP A 335 17.37 -1.88 -0.64
N MET A 336 16.75 -1.97 -1.83
CA MET A 336 17.09 -1.12 -2.96
C MET A 336 16.60 0.31 -2.72
N ASP A 337 17.54 1.25 -2.75
CA ASP A 337 17.23 2.68 -2.68
C ASP A 337 17.01 3.31 -4.06
N LYS A 338 16.58 4.58 -4.07
CA LYS A 338 16.32 5.32 -5.31
C LYS A 338 17.61 5.59 -6.11
N LEU A 339 18.74 5.76 -5.44
CA LEU A 339 20.01 6.09 -6.08
C LEU A 339 20.53 4.88 -6.84
N GLU A 340 20.45 3.70 -6.24
CA GLU A 340 20.81 2.43 -6.85
C GLU A 340 19.95 2.15 -8.10
N PHE A 341 18.62 2.23 -7.97
CA PHE A 341 17.73 2.05 -9.12
C PHE A 341 18.06 3.05 -10.24
N THR A 342 18.28 4.32 -9.90
CA THR A 342 18.59 5.37 -10.89
C THR A 342 19.92 5.10 -11.57
N SER A 343 20.95 4.75 -10.80
CA SER A 343 22.29 4.45 -11.33
C SER A 343 22.28 3.22 -12.26
N TRP A 344 21.56 2.17 -11.87
CA TRP A 344 21.36 1.00 -12.74
C TRP A 344 20.55 1.35 -13.99
N LYS A 345 19.44 2.05 -13.85
CA LYS A 345 18.59 2.45 -14.98
C LYS A 345 19.36 3.29 -15.99
N ASP A 346 20.17 4.24 -15.54
CA ASP A 346 20.85 5.21 -16.40
C ASP A 346 21.94 4.59 -17.29
N ILE A 347 22.43 3.39 -16.94
CA ILE A 347 23.35 2.61 -17.79
C ILE A 347 22.62 1.73 -18.82
N LEU A 348 21.29 1.57 -18.72
CA LEU A 348 20.50 0.77 -19.65
C LEU A 348 20.22 1.52 -20.97
N GLN A 349 19.96 0.75 -22.03
CA GLN A 349 19.40 1.31 -23.27
C GLN A 349 17.97 1.83 -23.02
N LYS A 350 17.54 2.80 -23.84
CA LYS A 350 16.28 3.55 -23.62
C LYS A 350 15.04 2.64 -23.51
N ASP A 351 14.94 1.63 -24.36
CA ASP A 351 13.87 0.62 -24.32
C ASP A 351 13.85 -0.14 -22.99
N LYS A 352 15.02 -0.48 -22.46
CA LYS A 352 15.17 -1.14 -21.16
C LYS A 352 14.90 -0.21 -19.97
N GLN A 353 15.16 1.09 -20.11
CA GLN A 353 14.73 2.07 -19.12
C GLN A 353 13.20 2.16 -19.04
N GLU A 354 12.53 2.17 -20.21
CA GLU A 354 11.07 2.16 -20.29
C GLU A 354 10.49 0.88 -19.69
N GLU A 355 11.07 -0.30 -19.95
CA GLU A 355 10.68 -1.56 -19.30
C GLU A 355 10.85 -1.50 -17.78
N ALA A 356 12.00 -1.00 -17.29
CA ALA A 356 12.29 -0.88 -15.86
C ALA A 356 11.31 0.05 -15.13
N MET A 357 10.84 1.12 -15.79
CA MET A 357 9.85 2.07 -15.27
C MET A 357 8.40 1.67 -15.55
N GLY A 358 8.18 0.63 -16.36
CA GLY A 358 6.85 0.23 -16.80
C GLY A 358 5.99 -0.40 -15.68
N PHE A 359 4.67 -0.36 -15.91
CA PHE A 359 3.64 -0.87 -15.01
C PHE A 359 3.73 -2.35 -14.70
N PHE A 360 4.14 -3.16 -15.67
CA PHE A 360 3.91 -4.61 -15.67
C PHE A 360 5.19 -5.42 -15.46
N ASN A 361 6.19 -4.85 -14.78
CA ASN A 361 7.46 -5.51 -14.52
C ASN A 361 7.92 -5.29 -13.07
N VAL A 362 8.46 -6.32 -12.43
CA VAL A 362 9.19 -6.20 -11.16
C VAL A 362 10.68 -6.07 -11.41
N ILE A 363 11.41 -5.56 -10.40
CA ILE A 363 12.87 -5.53 -10.37
C ILE A 363 13.34 -6.55 -9.34
N ARG A 364 14.36 -7.33 -9.70
CA ARG A 364 14.97 -8.36 -8.85
C ARG A 364 16.48 -8.25 -8.90
N ARG A 365 17.16 -8.87 -7.93
CA ARG A 365 18.62 -9.07 -7.95
C ARG A 365 18.98 -10.49 -8.37
N HIS A 366 20.06 -10.66 -9.14
CA HIS A 366 20.56 -12.01 -9.42
C HIS A 366 21.05 -12.69 -8.14
N SER A 367 21.67 -11.92 -7.23
CA SER A 367 22.11 -12.40 -5.91
C SER A 367 20.99 -13.04 -5.07
N GLU A 368 19.76 -12.53 -5.12
CA GLU A 368 18.61 -13.10 -4.39
C GLU A 368 18.24 -14.50 -4.88
N SER A 369 18.34 -14.77 -6.19
CA SER A 369 17.96 -16.05 -6.79
C SER A 369 18.90 -17.21 -6.39
N LEU A 370 20.15 -16.91 -6.03
CA LEU A 370 21.16 -17.90 -5.63
C LEU A 370 20.84 -18.56 -4.28
N PHE A 371 20.03 -17.91 -3.43
CA PHE A 371 19.65 -18.42 -2.11
C PHE A 371 18.26 -19.08 -2.09
N GLU A 372 17.49 -19.00 -3.19
CA GLU A 372 16.16 -19.62 -3.31
C GLU A 372 16.23 -21.06 -3.85
N ASP A 373 17.25 -21.40 -4.63
CA ASP A 373 17.42 -22.76 -5.17
C ASP A 373 18.00 -23.69 -4.09
N SER A 374 17.18 -24.66 -3.64
CA SER A 374 17.51 -25.67 -2.63
C SER A 374 18.75 -26.55 -2.91
N THR A 375 19.43 -26.33 -4.04
CA THR A 375 20.80 -26.76 -4.29
C THR A 375 21.77 -25.66 -3.91
N PHE A 376 21.93 -25.43 -2.60
CA PHE A 376 22.94 -24.53 -2.02
C PHE A 376 24.36 -24.99 -2.43
N GLN A 377 24.83 -24.55 -3.60
CA GLN A 377 26.25 -24.61 -3.94
C GLN A 377 26.97 -23.58 -3.07
N LYS A 378 28.16 -23.92 -2.56
CA LYS A 378 29.03 -23.01 -1.81
C LYS A 378 29.14 -21.68 -2.57
N VAL A 379 28.52 -20.64 -2.01
CA VAL A 379 28.56 -19.29 -2.56
C VAL A 379 29.96 -18.73 -2.28
N GLY A 380 30.78 -18.60 -3.31
CA GLY A 380 32.01 -17.79 -3.23
C GLY A 380 31.67 -16.32 -3.48
N ASN A 381 32.43 -15.41 -2.86
CA ASN A 381 32.33 -13.94 -2.94
C ASN A 381 31.51 -13.43 -4.14
N VAL A 382 30.21 -13.17 -3.93
CA VAL A 382 29.34 -12.56 -4.93
C VAL A 382 29.47 -11.06 -4.73
N ILE A 383 30.13 -10.38 -5.65
CA ILE A 383 30.19 -8.92 -5.65
C ILE A 383 28.88 -8.42 -6.25
N SER A 384 28.02 -7.86 -5.41
CA SER A 384 26.85 -7.10 -5.84
C SER A 384 27.31 -5.86 -6.62
N SER A 385 27.19 -5.90 -7.93
CA SER A 385 27.44 -4.75 -8.81
C SER A 385 26.12 -3.99 -9.04
N PRO A 386 26.11 -2.70 -9.40
CA PRO A 386 24.91 -2.05 -9.95
C PRO A 386 24.30 -2.82 -11.13
N GLN A 387 25.06 -3.73 -11.75
CA GLN A 387 24.60 -4.67 -12.79
C GLN A 387 23.83 -5.89 -12.25
N ASP A 388 23.63 -6.02 -10.94
CA ASP A 388 22.93 -7.14 -10.30
C ASP A 388 21.40 -7.03 -10.44
N LEU A 389 20.87 -5.82 -10.72
CA LEU A 389 19.44 -5.60 -10.95
C LEU A 389 19.03 -6.02 -12.36
N TYR A 390 17.85 -6.64 -12.47
CA TYR A 390 17.22 -6.98 -13.74
C TYR A 390 15.70 -6.87 -13.69
N VAL A 391 15.09 -6.75 -14.88
CA VAL A 391 13.64 -6.63 -15.07
C VAL A 391 13.01 -8.01 -15.25
N VAL A 392 11.91 -8.28 -14.54
CA VAL A 392 11.08 -9.49 -14.73
C VAL A 392 9.64 -9.09 -15.07
N PRO A 393 9.12 -9.46 -16.26
CA PRO A 393 7.72 -9.23 -16.62
C PRO A 393 6.74 -9.95 -15.70
N TYR A 394 5.57 -9.37 -15.43
CA TYR A 394 4.53 -10.00 -14.61
C TYR A 394 4.08 -11.36 -15.15
N SER A 395 4.01 -11.53 -16.48
CA SER A 395 3.71 -12.81 -17.12
C SER A 395 4.73 -13.92 -16.82
N GLN A 396 5.94 -13.56 -16.40
CA GLN A 396 6.99 -14.47 -15.95
C GLN A 396 6.97 -14.62 -14.43
N GLU A 397 6.97 -13.50 -13.69
CA GLU A 397 6.97 -13.47 -12.22
C GLU A 397 5.77 -14.24 -11.64
N TYR A 398 4.58 -14.06 -12.21
CA TYR A 398 3.33 -14.65 -11.73
C TYR A 398 2.80 -15.74 -12.69
N ASN A 399 3.67 -16.33 -13.51
CA ASN A 399 3.29 -17.19 -14.63
C ASN A 399 2.29 -18.29 -14.27
N SER A 400 2.56 -19.04 -13.19
CA SER A 400 1.71 -20.17 -12.79
C SER A 400 0.27 -19.72 -12.46
N LEU A 401 0.13 -18.60 -11.76
CA LEU A 401 -1.17 -18.03 -11.39
C LEU A 401 -1.87 -17.42 -12.61
N LEU A 402 -1.13 -16.68 -13.44
CA LEU A 402 -1.66 -16.03 -14.64
C LEU A 402 -2.09 -17.04 -15.71
N ALA A 403 -1.40 -18.16 -15.85
CA ALA A 403 -1.81 -19.25 -16.74
C ALA A 403 -3.12 -19.91 -16.28
N GLU A 404 -3.29 -20.11 -14.98
CA GLU A 404 -4.56 -20.61 -14.42
C GLU A 404 -5.70 -19.62 -14.67
N ALA A 405 -5.48 -18.33 -14.39
CA ALA A 405 -6.46 -17.27 -14.62
C ALA A 405 -6.82 -17.15 -16.10
N ALA A 406 -5.83 -17.14 -17.00
CA ALA A 406 -6.03 -17.08 -18.45
C ALA A 406 -6.90 -18.25 -18.96
N ASN A 407 -6.68 -19.46 -18.46
CA ASN A 407 -7.50 -20.62 -18.83
C ASN A 407 -8.98 -20.46 -18.39
N LEU A 408 -9.21 -19.93 -17.19
CA LEU A 408 -10.57 -19.64 -16.69
C LEU A 408 -11.25 -18.55 -17.54
N LEU A 409 -10.51 -17.48 -17.87
CA LEU A 409 -11.02 -16.38 -18.71
C LEU A 409 -11.38 -16.84 -20.12
N ARG A 410 -10.56 -17.67 -20.77
CA ARG A 410 -10.89 -18.24 -22.09
C ARG A 410 -12.16 -19.08 -22.04
N LYS A 411 -12.28 -19.97 -21.05
CA LYS A 411 -13.49 -20.78 -20.87
C LYS A 411 -14.72 -19.91 -20.64
N ALA A 412 -14.62 -18.87 -19.81
CA ALA A 412 -15.70 -17.92 -19.59
C ALA A 412 -16.08 -17.18 -20.89
N GLY A 413 -15.09 -16.75 -21.68
CA GLY A 413 -15.30 -16.09 -22.97
C GLY A 413 -15.92 -17.00 -24.03
N ASP A 414 -15.61 -18.29 -24.03
CA ASP A 414 -16.25 -19.26 -24.92
C ASP A 414 -17.74 -19.49 -24.61
N MET A 415 -18.14 -19.24 -23.36
CA MET A 415 -19.53 -19.33 -22.89
C MET A 415 -20.29 -18.01 -23.02
N ALA A 416 -19.59 -16.88 -22.96
CA ALA A 416 -20.19 -15.55 -22.96
C ALA A 416 -21.15 -15.33 -24.13
N SER A 417 -22.36 -14.84 -23.83
CA SER A 417 -23.37 -14.59 -24.85
C SER A 417 -23.10 -13.35 -25.70
N SER A 418 -22.41 -12.35 -25.12
CA SER A 418 -22.02 -11.12 -25.80
C SER A 418 -20.67 -11.27 -26.51
N SER A 419 -20.60 -10.80 -27.76
CA SER A 419 -19.35 -10.79 -28.54
C SER A 419 -18.29 -9.85 -27.95
N SER A 420 -18.70 -8.73 -27.32
CA SER A 420 -17.78 -7.80 -26.69
C SER A 420 -17.17 -8.40 -25.42
N LEU A 421 -17.98 -9.08 -24.59
CA LEU A 421 -17.51 -9.82 -23.42
C LEU A 421 -16.57 -10.96 -23.83
N LYS A 422 -16.95 -11.76 -24.85
CA LYS A 422 -16.08 -12.81 -25.38
C LYS A 422 -14.72 -12.25 -25.81
N ARG A 423 -14.71 -11.14 -26.56
CA ARG A 423 -13.48 -10.48 -27.01
C ARG A 423 -12.61 -10.06 -25.83
N LEU A 424 -13.19 -9.36 -24.84
CA LEU A 424 -12.49 -8.92 -23.64
C LEU A 424 -11.85 -10.10 -22.91
N LEU A 425 -12.61 -11.17 -22.65
CA LEU A 425 -12.11 -12.30 -21.86
C LEU A 425 -11.00 -13.07 -22.58
N HIS A 426 -11.08 -13.22 -23.90
CA HIS A 426 -10.01 -13.85 -24.68
C HIS A 426 -8.77 -12.98 -24.76
N SER A 427 -8.91 -11.68 -25.07
CA SER A 427 -7.76 -10.79 -25.19
C SER A 427 -7.09 -10.53 -23.83
N LYS A 428 -7.85 -10.50 -22.73
CA LYS A 428 -7.27 -10.39 -21.39
C LYS A 428 -6.51 -11.67 -20.99
N ALA A 429 -7.02 -12.84 -21.36
CA ALA A 429 -6.29 -14.10 -21.19
C ALA A 429 -4.98 -14.15 -22.01
N ASP A 430 -4.99 -13.59 -23.22
CA ASP A 430 -3.76 -13.42 -24.03
C ASP A 430 -2.79 -12.45 -23.34
N ALA A 431 -3.28 -11.31 -22.86
CA ALA A 431 -2.49 -10.26 -22.18
C ALA A 431 -1.76 -10.77 -20.93
N PHE A 432 -2.42 -11.61 -20.12
CA PHE A 432 -1.80 -12.25 -18.94
C PHE A 432 -0.56 -13.07 -19.28
N LEU A 433 -0.48 -13.62 -20.49
CA LEU A 433 0.65 -14.45 -20.93
C LEU A 433 1.67 -13.66 -21.75
N SER A 434 1.23 -12.66 -22.52
CA SER A 434 2.11 -11.82 -23.34
C SER A 434 2.75 -10.66 -22.58
N ASN A 435 2.16 -10.25 -21.44
CA ASN A 435 2.49 -9.02 -20.70
C ASN A 435 2.11 -7.71 -21.43
N ASP A 436 1.36 -7.78 -22.53
CA ASP A 436 0.86 -6.61 -23.26
C ASP A 436 -0.66 -6.50 -23.13
N TYR A 437 -1.10 -5.46 -22.42
CA TYR A 437 -2.50 -5.24 -22.07
C TYR A 437 -3.25 -4.34 -23.06
N TYR A 438 -2.56 -3.75 -24.04
CA TYR A 438 -3.09 -2.71 -24.92
C TYR A 438 -4.43 -3.09 -25.60
N ASP A 439 -4.44 -4.21 -26.33
CA ASP A 439 -5.65 -4.68 -27.04
C ASP A 439 -6.77 -5.11 -26.08
N SER A 440 -6.40 -5.63 -24.91
CA SER A 440 -7.35 -6.09 -23.90
C SER A 440 -8.06 -4.94 -23.19
N ASP A 441 -7.36 -3.83 -22.94
CA ASP A 441 -7.96 -2.66 -22.30
C ASP A 441 -8.82 -1.87 -23.28
N ILE A 442 -8.47 -1.82 -24.58
CA ILE A 442 -9.40 -1.32 -25.60
C ILE A 442 -10.67 -2.17 -25.64
N ALA A 443 -10.54 -3.50 -25.60
CA ALA A 443 -11.71 -4.39 -25.56
C ALA A 443 -12.56 -4.18 -24.29
N TRP A 444 -11.94 -3.82 -23.16
CA TRP A 444 -12.61 -3.48 -21.92
C TRP A 444 -13.37 -2.15 -22.01
N MET A 445 -12.77 -1.12 -22.61
CA MET A 445 -13.44 0.17 -22.84
C MET A 445 -14.66 0.02 -23.76
N GLU A 446 -14.55 -0.85 -24.77
CA GLU A 446 -15.60 -1.15 -25.75
C GLU A 446 -16.63 -2.20 -25.26
N LEU A 447 -16.56 -2.60 -23.98
CA LEU A 447 -17.45 -3.61 -23.42
C LEU A 447 -18.92 -3.17 -23.45
N ASP A 448 -19.74 -3.96 -24.14
CA ASP A 448 -21.20 -3.84 -24.14
C ASP A 448 -21.84 -5.18 -23.77
N SER A 449 -22.05 -5.37 -22.48
CA SER A 449 -22.54 -6.61 -21.88
C SER A 449 -23.29 -6.30 -20.58
N LYS A 450 -24.22 -7.20 -20.21
CA LYS A 450 -24.87 -7.15 -18.89
C LYS A 450 -23.93 -7.53 -17.76
N LEU A 451 -23.04 -8.48 -18.01
CA LEU A 451 -21.96 -8.83 -17.09
C LEU A 451 -20.77 -7.92 -17.39
N ASP A 452 -20.36 -7.13 -16.40
CA ASP A 452 -19.23 -6.21 -16.46
C ASP A 452 -18.06 -6.80 -15.67
N VAL A 453 -16.86 -6.73 -16.24
CA VAL A 453 -15.67 -7.39 -15.72
C VAL A 453 -14.48 -6.47 -15.90
N THR A 454 -13.87 -6.07 -14.80
CA THR A 454 -12.53 -5.51 -14.73
C THR A 454 -11.63 -6.55 -14.07
N ILE A 455 -10.54 -6.95 -14.71
CA ILE A 455 -9.58 -7.91 -14.13
C ILE A 455 -8.19 -7.72 -14.76
N GLY A 456 -7.17 -7.52 -13.93
CA GLY A 456 -5.80 -7.33 -14.37
C GLY A 456 -4.99 -6.41 -13.46
N PRO A 457 -3.77 -6.02 -13.88
CA PRO A 457 -2.93 -5.06 -13.17
C PRO A 457 -3.27 -3.62 -13.57
N TYR A 458 -3.59 -2.75 -12.60
CA TYR A 458 -4.05 -1.39 -12.90
C TYR A 458 -3.40 -0.30 -12.05
N GLU A 459 -3.67 -0.29 -10.74
CA GLU A 459 -3.31 0.82 -9.86
C GLU A 459 -1.89 0.73 -9.32
N THR A 460 -1.23 1.87 -9.06
CA THR A 460 0.17 1.88 -8.62
C THR A 460 0.38 2.34 -7.18
N TYR A 461 -0.69 2.51 -6.40
CA TYR A 461 -0.63 3.06 -5.03
C TYR A 461 0.22 2.24 -4.06
N GLU A 462 0.38 0.93 -4.30
CA GLU A 462 1.18 0.05 -3.45
C GLU A 462 2.69 0.25 -3.65
N ASP A 463 3.11 0.80 -4.80
CA ASP A 463 4.47 1.27 -5.05
C ASP A 463 4.61 2.73 -4.57
N ALA A 464 4.82 2.90 -3.28
CA ALA A 464 5.10 4.21 -2.68
C ALA A 464 6.53 4.70 -2.96
N LEU A 465 7.40 3.87 -3.55
CA LEU A 465 8.77 4.26 -3.89
C LEU A 465 8.78 5.15 -5.14
N PHE A 466 8.13 4.70 -6.22
CA PHE A 466 8.11 5.41 -7.50
C PHE A 466 6.72 5.62 -8.10
N GLY A 467 5.72 4.85 -7.69
CA GLY A 467 4.38 4.85 -8.29
C GLY A 467 4.35 4.26 -9.71
N TYR A 468 5.32 3.41 -10.05
CA TYR A 468 5.44 2.77 -11.35
C TYR A 468 4.68 1.45 -11.43
N LYS A 469 4.60 0.67 -10.35
CA LYS A 469 4.27 -0.76 -10.44
C LYS A 469 2.81 -1.03 -10.15
N ALA A 470 2.14 -1.74 -11.07
CA ALA A 470 0.71 -1.96 -11.00
C ALA A 470 0.32 -3.18 -10.13
N THR A 471 -0.73 -3.06 -9.33
CA THR A 471 -1.30 -4.14 -8.53
C THR A 471 -2.40 -4.88 -9.29
N PHE A 472 -2.50 -6.19 -9.10
CA PHE A 472 -3.58 -7.00 -9.65
C PHE A 472 -4.86 -6.80 -8.84
N GLU A 473 -5.97 -6.59 -9.54
CA GLU A 473 -7.30 -6.43 -8.97
C GLU A 473 -8.39 -6.99 -9.88
N ALA A 474 -9.59 -7.16 -9.33
CA ALA A 474 -10.78 -7.55 -10.07
C ALA A 474 -12.04 -6.92 -9.49
N PHE A 475 -12.95 -6.50 -10.38
CA PHE A 475 -14.32 -6.11 -10.08
C PHE A 475 -15.25 -6.80 -11.05
N ILE A 476 -16.20 -7.58 -10.52
CA ILE A 476 -17.21 -8.28 -11.32
C ILE A 476 -18.57 -7.80 -10.86
N GLY A 477 -19.42 -7.38 -11.80
CA GLY A 477 -20.75 -6.90 -11.47
C GLY A 477 -21.74 -6.98 -12.62
N VAL A 478 -22.98 -6.58 -12.33
CA VAL A 478 -24.06 -6.50 -13.32
C VAL A 478 -24.30 -5.05 -13.68
N ARG A 479 -24.29 -4.73 -14.97
CA ARG A 479 -24.53 -3.37 -15.47
C ARG A 479 -25.97 -2.93 -15.22
N ASP A 480 -26.11 -1.81 -14.52
CA ASP A 480 -27.37 -1.07 -14.36
C ASP A 480 -27.55 -0.16 -15.57
N ASP A 481 -28.30 -0.62 -16.58
CA ASP A 481 -28.53 0.15 -17.81
C ASP A 481 -29.30 1.44 -17.55
N LYS A 482 -30.18 1.48 -16.52
CA LYS A 482 -30.95 2.68 -16.21
C LYS A 482 -30.03 3.76 -15.67
N ALA A 483 -29.22 3.41 -14.67
CA ALA A 483 -28.25 4.34 -14.11
C ALA A 483 -27.19 4.74 -15.15
N THR A 484 -26.67 3.78 -15.92
CA THR A 484 -25.72 4.03 -17.02
C THR A 484 -26.28 5.00 -18.06
N ALA A 485 -27.55 4.86 -18.45
CA ALA A 485 -28.19 5.78 -19.39
C ALA A 485 -28.39 7.19 -18.81
N GLN A 486 -28.69 7.30 -17.50
CA GLN A 486 -28.72 8.59 -16.81
C GLN A 486 -27.34 9.28 -16.84
N LEU A 487 -26.24 8.51 -16.79
CA LEU A 487 -24.89 9.08 -16.83
C LEU A 487 -24.52 9.65 -18.19
N LYS A 488 -25.01 9.00 -19.26
CA LYS A 488 -24.80 9.47 -20.64
C LYS A 488 -25.26 10.92 -20.81
N LEU A 489 -26.28 11.35 -20.08
CA LEU A 489 -26.72 12.75 -20.06
C LEU A 489 -25.58 13.71 -19.67
N PHE A 490 -24.79 13.38 -18.65
CA PHE A 490 -23.68 14.23 -18.21
C PHE A 490 -22.58 14.28 -19.26
N GLY A 491 -22.19 13.11 -19.78
CA GLY A 491 -21.22 12.99 -20.87
C GLY A 491 -21.60 13.79 -22.11
N ASP A 492 -22.86 13.67 -22.55
CA ASP A 492 -23.41 14.38 -23.72
C ASP A 492 -23.45 15.91 -23.52
N ASN A 493 -23.42 16.39 -22.27
CA ASN A 493 -23.48 17.81 -21.92
C ASN A 493 -22.15 18.41 -21.45
N LEU A 494 -21.04 17.65 -21.37
CA LEU A 494 -19.74 18.15 -20.90
C LEU A 494 -19.29 19.40 -21.64
N GLN A 495 -19.43 19.43 -22.97
CA GLN A 495 -19.03 20.59 -23.75
C GLN A 495 -19.84 21.84 -23.41
N VAL A 496 -21.13 21.67 -23.11
CA VAL A 496 -22.01 22.77 -22.69
C VAL A 496 -21.60 23.24 -21.30
N LEU A 497 -21.29 22.33 -20.38
CA LEU A 497 -20.79 22.65 -19.04
C LEU A 497 -19.48 23.44 -19.13
N GLU A 498 -18.48 22.97 -19.87
CA GLU A 498 -17.20 23.64 -20.08
C GLU A 498 -17.37 25.09 -20.55
N LYS A 499 -18.22 25.32 -21.56
CA LYS A 499 -18.46 26.67 -22.10
C LYS A 499 -19.13 27.60 -21.09
N ASN A 500 -19.81 27.06 -20.09
CA ASN A 500 -20.57 27.83 -19.10
C ASN A 500 -19.92 27.86 -17.71
N LEU A 501 -18.81 27.15 -17.49
CA LEU A 501 -18.08 27.16 -16.23
C LEU A 501 -17.89 28.59 -15.71
N PRO A 502 -17.95 28.81 -14.38
CA PRO A 502 -17.93 30.14 -13.76
C PRO A 502 -16.54 30.80 -13.78
N MET A 503 -15.80 30.67 -14.88
CA MET A 503 -14.47 31.23 -15.10
C MET A 503 -14.43 32.10 -16.36
N ASP A 504 -13.37 32.90 -16.50
CA ASP A 504 -13.20 33.77 -17.66
C ASP A 504 -13.05 32.95 -18.95
N ASN A 505 -13.68 33.44 -20.04
CA ASN A 505 -13.75 32.69 -21.30
C ASN A 505 -12.38 32.36 -21.91
N ILE A 506 -11.33 33.13 -21.56
CA ILE A 506 -9.96 32.89 -22.04
C ILE A 506 -9.36 31.57 -21.51
N TYR A 507 -9.91 31.04 -20.43
CA TYR A 507 -9.43 29.82 -19.77
C TYR A 507 -10.24 28.57 -20.15
N LYS A 508 -11.34 28.74 -20.89
CA LYS A 508 -12.23 27.63 -21.26
C LYS A 508 -11.63 26.82 -22.40
N SER A 509 -11.65 25.50 -22.23
CA SER A 509 -11.22 24.53 -23.22
C SER A 509 -12.08 24.62 -24.48
N GLU A 510 -11.44 24.52 -25.64
CA GLU A 510 -12.14 24.54 -26.93
C GLU A 510 -12.99 23.29 -27.11
N SER A 511 -12.41 22.13 -26.77
CA SER A 511 -13.01 20.80 -26.85
C SER A 511 -12.82 20.04 -25.53
N VAL A 512 -13.86 19.30 -25.11
CA VAL A 512 -13.78 18.33 -24.01
C VAL A 512 -14.35 17.00 -24.47
N THR A 513 -13.83 15.90 -23.91
CA THR A 513 -14.25 14.54 -24.23
C THR A 513 -14.70 13.86 -22.96
N ALA A 514 -15.89 13.24 -22.99
CA ALA A 514 -16.37 12.43 -21.88
C ALA A 514 -15.76 11.03 -21.93
N ALA A 515 -15.23 10.56 -20.81
CA ALA A 515 -15.01 9.13 -20.61
C ALA A 515 -16.36 8.40 -20.66
N PRO A 516 -16.50 7.28 -21.38
CA PRO A 516 -17.65 6.41 -21.23
C PRO A 516 -17.79 5.97 -19.78
N ILE A 517 -19.02 6.01 -19.25
CA ILE A 517 -19.31 5.66 -17.86
C ILE A 517 -20.23 4.46 -17.82
N ARG A 518 -19.89 3.45 -17.00
CA ARG A 518 -20.74 2.29 -16.72
C ARG A 518 -21.09 2.26 -15.23
N VAL A 519 -22.36 2.06 -14.91
CA VAL A 519 -22.79 1.82 -13.53
C VAL A 519 -23.03 0.34 -13.36
N ILE A 520 -22.45 -0.24 -12.31
CA ILE A 520 -22.60 -1.66 -12.02
C ILE A 520 -23.03 -1.88 -10.58
N GLN A 521 -23.75 -2.98 -10.36
CA GLN A 521 -23.96 -3.57 -9.05
C GLN A 521 -22.86 -4.61 -8.84
N LEU A 522 -21.96 -4.36 -7.89
CA LEU A 522 -20.82 -5.23 -7.59
C LEU A 522 -21.31 -6.58 -7.05
N LEU A 523 -20.79 -7.67 -7.62
CA LEU A 523 -21.05 -9.05 -7.21
C LEU A 523 -19.85 -9.68 -6.49
N TYR A 524 -18.64 -9.28 -6.87
CA TYR A 524 -17.40 -9.77 -6.27
C TYR A 524 -16.25 -8.84 -6.61
N ASN A 525 -15.30 -8.69 -5.68
CA ASN A 525 -14.02 -8.03 -5.93
C ASN A 525 -12.86 -8.82 -5.30
N ALA A 526 -11.66 -8.62 -5.81
CA ALA A 526 -10.44 -9.33 -5.35
C ALA A 526 -9.18 -8.55 -5.74
N GLY A 527 -8.03 -8.93 -5.17
CA GLY A 527 -6.75 -8.28 -5.38
C GLY A 527 -6.62 -6.99 -4.55
N ASP A 528 -6.24 -5.88 -5.17
CA ASP A 528 -6.05 -4.57 -4.51
C ASP A 528 -7.36 -3.88 -4.09
N VAL A 529 -8.10 -4.53 -3.21
CA VAL A 529 -9.37 -4.05 -2.63
C VAL A 529 -9.30 -4.00 -1.11
N LYS A 530 -8.08 -3.75 -0.59
CA LYS A 530 -7.77 -3.66 0.83
C LYS A 530 -8.33 -2.39 1.47
N GLY A 531 -8.69 -2.48 2.75
CA GLY A 531 -9.12 -1.32 3.53
C GLY A 531 -10.43 -0.72 3.02
N PRO A 532 -10.51 0.62 2.91
CA PRO A 532 -11.68 1.29 2.37
C PRO A 532 -12.09 0.80 0.97
N GLN A 533 -13.39 0.59 0.75
CA GLN A 533 -13.91 0.04 -0.51
C GLN A 533 -14.02 1.13 -1.59
N THR A 534 -13.56 0.81 -2.79
CA THR A 534 -13.71 1.63 -4.00
C THR A 534 -15.19 1.93 -4.29
N VAL A 535 -15.51 3.16 -4.69
CA VAL A 535 -16.87 3.56 -5.11
C VAL A 535 -16.98 3.76 -6.62
N ALA A 536 -15.88 4.16 -7.25
CA ALA A 536 -15.71 4.28 -8.67
C ALA A 536 -14.22 4.13 -9.01
N PHE A 537 -13.92 3.80 -10.25
CA PHE A 537 -12.55 3.77 -10.78
C PHE A 537 -12.55 4.18 -12.25
N ASN A 538 -11.43 4.74 -12.71
CA ASN A 538 -11.25 5.25 -14.06
C ASN A 538 -10.01 4.63 -14.70
N LEU A 539 -10.19 3.86 -15.77
CA LEU A 539 -9.16 3.01 -16.37
C LEU A 539 -9.18 3.12 -17.91
N PRO A 540 -8.13 2.65 -18.61
CA PRO A 540 -6.83 2.19 -18.09
C PRO A 540 -5.92 3.36 -17.68
N ASN A 541 -4.89 3.06 -16.89
CA ASN A 541 -3.85 4.02 -16.49
C ASN A 541 -2.75 4.18 -17.56
N ASP A 542 -2.64 3.25 -18.52
CA ASP A 542 -1.61 3.26 -19.58
C ASP A 542 -1.75 4.49 -20.49
N GLU A 543 -0.76 5.39 -20.45
CA GLU A 543 -0.81 6.66 -21.16
C GLU A 543 -0.86 6.51 -22.68
N ARG A 544 -0.43 5.38 -23.23
CA ARG A 544 -0.54 5.08 -24.67
C ARG A 544 -2.02 5.01 -25.07
N ILE A 545 -2.82 4.32 -24.27
CA ILE A 545 -4.26 4.14 -24.52
C ILE A 545 -5.01 5.42 -24.17
N VAL A 546 -4.69 6.06 -23.04
CA VAL A 546 -5.31 7.33 -22.63
C VAL A 546 -5.17 8.38 -23.73
N LYS A 547 -4.00 8.47 -24.36
CA LYS A 547 -3.75 9.40 -25.46
C LYS A 547 -4.55 9.07 -26.72
N ASP A 548 -4.67 7.79 -27.06
CA ASP A 548 -5.26 7.35 -28.33
C ASP A 548 -6.78 7.19 -28.26
N ARG A 549 -7.32 6.84 -27.08
CA ARG A 549 -8.73 6.44 -26.88
C ARG A 549 -9.41 7.09 -25.67
N GLY A 550 -8.67 7.76 -24.78
CA GLY A 550 -9.18 8.25 -23.50
C GLY A 550 -9.29 7.15 -22.46
N THR A 551 -10.13 7.36 -21.44
CA THR A 551 -10.41 6.40 -20.36
C THR A 551 -11.89 6.03 -20.33
N SER A 552 -12.25 5.05 -19.52
CA SER A 552 -13.64 4.73 -19.15
C SER A 552 -13.75 4.60 -17.64
N MET A 553 -14.90 5.02 -17.12
CA MET A 553 -15.18 4.99 -15.69
C MET A 553 -16.23 3.94 -15.36
N VAL A 554 -16.05 3.26 -14.22
CA VAL A 554 -17.03 2.34 -13.66
C VAL A 554 -17.42 2.80 -12.27
N MET A 555 -18.72 2.85 -11.99
CA MET A 555 -19.27 3.21 -10.68
C MET A 555 -19.94 2.02 -10.01
N LEU A 556 -19.62 1.81 -8.74
CA LEU A 556 -20.12 0.71 -7.90
C LEU A 556 -21.31 1.20 -7.08
N LYS A 557 -22.51 1.03 -7.65
CA LYS A 557 -23.75 1.62 -7.10
C LYS A 557 -24.14 1.01 -5.76
N ASN A 558 -24.19 -0.31 -5.62
CA ASN A 558 -24.53 -0.97 -4.35
C ASN A 558 -23.50 -0.75 -3.25
N VAL A 559 -22.21 -0.56 -3.60
CA VAL A 559 -21.19 -0.09 -2.64
C VAL A 559 -21.54 1.31 -2.15
N SER A 560 -21.89 2.22 -3.07
CA SER A 560 -22.33 3.58 -2.74
C SER A 560 -23.61 3.59 -1.89
N GLU A 561 -24.58 2.73 -2.19
CA GLU A 561 -25.82 2.55 -1.41
C GLU A 561 -25.51 2.10 0.02
N ALA A 562 -24.59 1.14 0.19
CA ALA A 562 -24.17 0.65 1.49
C ALA A 562 -23.46 1.75 2.29
N LYS A 563 -22.50 2.47 1.69
CA LYS A 563 -21.83 3.61 2.34
C LYS A 563 -22.83 4.72 2.71
N PHE A 564 -23.78 5.03 1.83
CA PHE A 564 -24.83 5.99 2.13
C PHE A 564 -25.64 5.58 3.36
N LYS A 565 -26.11 4.32 3.39
CA LYS A 565 -26.97 3.81 4.46
C LYS A 565 -26.25 3.66 5.80
N LEU A 566 -25.03 3.12 5.78
CA LEU A 566 -24.30 2.72 6.99
C LEU A 566 -23.38 3.81 7.53
N ILE A 567 -23.06 4.83 6.73
CA ILE A 567 -22.12 5.89 7.10
C ILE A 567 -22.80 7.25 6.95
N LEU A 568 -23.23 7.62 5.75
CA LEU A 568 -23.73 8.99 5.51
C LEU A 568 -25.03 9.28 6.28
N LYS A 569 -25.93 8.31 6.39
CA LYS A 569 -27.16 8.46 7.17
C LYS A 569 -26.91 8.63 8.67
N PRO A 570 -26.12 7.76 9.33
CA PRO A 570 -25.71 8.02 10.72
C PRO A 570 -24.97 9.35 10.92
N ILE A 571 -24.14 9.78 9.95
CA ILE A 571 -23.56 11.13 9.98
C ILE A 571 -24.64 12.19 9.97
N SER A 572 -25.63 12.06 9.09
CA SER A 572 -26.76 12.99 9.01
C SER A 572 -27.53 13.09 10.32
N ASP A 573 -27.75 11.96 11.00
CA ASP A 573 -28.52 11.92 12.26
C ASP A 573 -27.80 12.69 13.40
N VAL A 574 -26.47 12.79 13.33
CA VAL A 574 -25.64 13.47 14.34
C VAL A 574 -25.35 14.92 13.94
N CYS A 575 -24.98 15.16 12.69
CA CYS A 575 -24.40 16.42 12.25
C CYS A 575 -25.39 17.36 11.55
N ILE A 576 -26.52 16.86 11.04
CA ILE A 576 -27.47 17.67 10.26
C ILE A 576 -28.67 18.04 11.11
N MET A 577 -29.11 19.31 11.01
CA MET A 577 -30.29 19.83 11.67
C MET A 577 -31.53 19.00 11.30
N GLU A 578 -32.37 18.68 12.29
CA GLU A 578 -33.49 17.73 12.17
C GLU A 578 -34.40 18.03 10.98
N GLU A 579 -34.77 19.29 10.78
CA GLU A 579 -35.64 19.77 9.70
C GLU A 579 -35.03 19.63 8.29
N GLN A 580 -33.72 19.41 8.17
CA GLN A 580 -33.05 19.19 6.89
C GLN A 580 -32.68 17.73 6.63
N ARG A 581 -32.77 16.82 7.62
CA ARG A 581 -32.36 15.42 7.48
C ARG A 581 -33.10 14.67 6.37
N GLU A 582 -34.35 15.08 6.07
CA GLU A 582 -35.13 14.49 4.97
C GLU A 582 -34.52 14.75 3.59
N PHE A 583 -33.72 15.82 3.45
CA PHE A 583 -33.02 16.17 2.22
C PHE A 583 -31.72 15.38 2.03
N VAL A 584 -31.28 14.58 3.00
CA VAL A 584 -30.18 13.64 2.78
C VAL A 584 -30.72 12.42 2.06
N ASP A 585 -30.44 12.26 0.77
CA ASP A 585 -30.96 11.17 -0.06
C ASP A 585 -29.88 10.55 -0.96
N PHE A 586 -30.08 9.27 -1.31
CA PHE A 586 -29.11 8.50 -2.06
C PHE A 586 -28.96 8.98 -3.50
N GLU A 587 -30.06 9.36 -4.16
CA GLU A 587 -30.04 9.80 -5.56
C GLU A 587 -29.18 11.06 -5.69
N SER A 588 -29.34 12.01 -4.77
CA SER A 588 -28.55 13.25 -4.72
C SER A 588 -27.07 12.98 -4.41
N PHE A 589 -26.77 12.12 -3.44
CA PHE A 589 -25.39 11.70 -3.13
C PHE A 589 -24.71 11.02 -4.32
N PHE A 590 -25.39 10.06 -4.94
CA PHE A 590 -24.86 9.31 -6.08
C PHE A 590 -24.70 10.20 -7.31
N THR A 591 -25.69 11.04 -7.61
CA THR A 591 -25.66 12.00 -8.72
C THR A 591 -24.56 13.04 -8.56
N HIS A 592 -24.28 13.51 -7.33
CA HIS A 592 -23.12 14.36 -7.06
C HIS A 592 -21.80 13.63 -7.33
N THR A 593 -21.66 12.38 -6.87
CA THR A 593 -20.47 11.56 -7.16
C THR A 593 -20.24 11.41 -8.67
N ILE A 594 -21.29 11.11 -9.44
CA ILE A 594 -21.21 11.06 -10.91
C ILE A 594 -20.71 12.39 -11.48
N CYS A 595 -21.30 13.50 -11.02
CA CYS A 595 -20.98 14.80 -11.56
C CYS A 595 -19.58 15.25 -11.16
N HIS A 596 -19.11 14.90 -9.96
CA HIS A 596 -17.73 15.06 -9.50
C HIS A 596 -16.75 14.44 -10.50
N GLU A 597 -16.97 13.18 -10.87
CA GLU A 597 -16.10 12.47 -11.81
C GLU A 597 -16.12 13.08 -13.22
N CYS A 598 -17.30 13.50 -13.69
CA CYS A 598 -17.43 14.27 -14.92
C CYS A 598 -16.70 15.62 -14.84
N CYS A 599 -16.68 16.24 -13.65
CA CYS A 599 -16.04 17.52 -13.39
C CYS A 599 -14.51 17.44 -13.33
N HIS A 600 -13.92 16.26 -13.13
CA HIS A 600 -12.50 16.07 -13.42
C HIS A 600 -12.19 16.35 -14.89
N GLY A 601 -13.03 15.90 -15.83
CA GLY A 601 -12.80 16.05 -17.28
C GLY A 601 -13.01 17.45 -17.86
N ILE A 602 -13.37 18.45 -17.05
CA ILE A 602 -13.60 19.83 -17.48
C ILE A 602 -12.82 20.83 -16.61
N GLY A 603 -12.73 22.07 -17.09
CA GLY A 603 -11.88 23.09 -16.51
C GLY A 603 -10.41 22.99 -16.98
N PRO A 604 -9.53 23.81 -16.39
CA PRO A 604 -8.15 23.92 -16.85
C PRO A 604 -7.34 22.65 -16.58
N HIS A 605 -6.66 22.14 -17.61
CA HIS A 605 -5.73 21.01 -17.51
C HIS A 605 -4.38 21.37 -18.13
N THR A 606 -4.41 21.63 -19.44
CA THR A 606 -3.32 22.27 -20.17
C THR A 606 -3.52 23.77 -20.11
N ILE A 607 -2.53 24.49 -19.61
CA ILE A 607 -2.63 25.93 -19.36
C ILE A 607 -1.53 26.70 -20.09
N THR A 608 -1.76 27.99 -20.26
CA THR A 608 -0.74 28.95 -20.69
C THR A 608 -0.45 29.89 -19.54
N LEU A 609 0.78 29.83 -19.05
CA LEU A 609 1.26 30.70 -18.00
C LEU A 609 1.24 32.17 -18.45
N PRO A 610 1.22 33.15 -17.53
CA PRO A 610 1.35 34.57 -17.88
C PRO A 610 2.57 34.91 -18.73
N SER A 611 3.62 34.08 -18.69
CA SER A 611 4.82 34.17 -19.54
C SER A 611 4.59 33.77 -21.01
N GLY A 612 3.44 33.18 -21.33
CA GLY A 612 3.13 32.56 -22.64
C GLY A 612 3.57 31.10 -22.76
N GLN A 613 4.27 30.56 -21.77
CA GLN A 613 4.70 29.15 -21.76
C GLN A 613 3.51 28.20 -21.56
N LYS A 614 3.51 27.09 -22.30
CA LYS A 614 2.55 25.98 -22.09
C LYS A 614 3.02 25.10 -20.94
N SER A 615 2.10 24.75 -20.05
CA SER A 615 2.33 23.81 -18.93
C SER A 615 1.03 23.07 -18.60
N THR A 616 1.00 22.34 -17.49
CA THR A 616 -0.22 21.73 -16.95
C THR A 616 -0.47 22.18 -15.51
N VAL A 617 -1.73 22.17 -15.08
CA VAL A 617 -2.11 22.53 -13.71
C VAL A 617 -1.34 21.68 -12.69
N ARG A 618 -1.24 20.37 -12.94
CA ARG A 618 -0.49 19.42 -12.10
C ARG A 618 0.98 19.80 -11.94
N LEU A 619 1.65 20.19 -13.02
CA LEU A 619 3.06 20.55 -12.98
C LEU A 619 3.31 21.85 -12.19
N GLU A 620 2.41 22.82 -12.31
CA GLU A 620 2.55 24.11 -11.62
C GLU A 620 2.15 24.04 -10.14
N LEU A 621 1.11 23.28 -9.80
CA LEU A 621 0.61 23.20 -8.42
C LEU A 621 1.35 22.17 -7.55
N GLN A 622 1.98 21.16 -8.17
CA GLN A 622 2.82 20.18 -7.48
C GLN A 622 2.09 19.52 -6.29
N GLU A 623 2.64 19.58 -5.08
CA GLU A 623 2.07 18.96 -3.87
C GLU A 623 0.67 19.46 -3.50
N LEU A 624 0.24 20.59 -4.06
CA LEU A 624 -1.06 21.19 -3.81
C LEU A 624 -2.11 20.78 -4.83
N HIS A 625 -1.70 20.10 -5.90
CA HIS A 625 -2.57 19.75 -7.02
C HIS A 625 -3.74 18.87 -6.57
N SER A 626 -3.46 17.71 -5.97
CA SER A 626 -4.48 16.68 -5.73
C SER A 626 -5.62 17.21 -4.86
N SER A 627 -5.30 17.81 -3.71
CA SER A 627 -6.35 18.36 -2.82
C SER A 627 -7.18 19.47 -3.47
N LEU A 628 -6.58 20.28 -4.36
CA LEU A 628 -7.30 21.35 -5.04
C LEU A 628 -8.14 20.83 -6.21
N GLU A 629 -7.66 19.80 -6.90
CA GLU A 629 -8.37 19.13 -7.99
C GLU A 629 -9.60 18.37 -7.47
N GLU A 630 -9.49 17.69 -6.32
CA GLU A 630 -10.65 17.10 -5.62
C GLU A 630 -11.67 18.16 -5.22
N ALA A 631 -11.20 19.26 -4.63
CA ALA A 631 -12.07 20.38 -4.26
C ALA A 631 -12.76 21.00 -5.48
N LYS A 632 -12.06 21.07 -6.64
CA LYS A 632 -12.63 21.53 -7.91
C LYS A 632 -13.75 20.58 -8.36
N ALA A 633 -13.47 19.29 -8.46
CA ALA A 633 -14.41 18.30 -8.95
C ALA A 633 -15.71 18.30 -8.14
N ASP A 634 -15.59 18.35 -6.80
CA ASP A 634 -16.74 18.44 -5.90
C ASP A 634 -17.59 19.71 -6.10
N ILE A 635 -16.96 20.89 -6.02
CA ILE A 635 -17.69 22.18 -6.02
C ILE A 635 -18.20 22.56 -7.41
N ALA A 636 -17.41 22.27 -8.45
CA ALA A 636 -17.84 22.41 -9.84
C ALA A 636 -18.95 21.41 -10.17
N GLY A 637 -18.95 20.22 -9.55
CA GLY A 637 -20.02 19.24 -9.63
C GLY A 637 -21.35 19.79 -9.11
N LEU A 638 -21.35 20.43 -7.94
CA LEU A 638 -22.55 21.11 -7.41
C LEU A 638 -23.05 22.23 -8.33
N TRP A 639 -22.13 23.03 -8.88
CA TRP A 639 -22.47 24.08 -9.85
C TRP A 639 -23.07 23.47 -11.13
N ALA A 640 -22.46 22.41 -11.67
CA ALA A 640 -22.88 21.76 -12.90
C ALA A 640 -24.26 21.13 -12.73
N LEU A 641 -24.53 20.48 -11.60
CA LEU A 641 -25.85 19.95 -11.29
C LEU A 641 -26.90 21.03 -11.25
N ARG A 642 -26.64 22.17 -10.59
CA ARG A 642 -27.59 23.28 -10.61
C ARG A 642 -27.81 23.82 -12.03
N PHE A 643 -26.75 23.96 -12.82
CA PHE A 643 -26.85 24.41 -14.21
C PHE A 643 -27.72 23.46 -15.07
N LEU A 644 -27.59 22.14 -14.89
CA LEU A 644 -28.41 21.15 -15.59
C LEU A 644 -29.87 21.18 -15.12
N MET A 645 -30.13 21.44 -13.83
CA MET A 645 -31.49 21.65 -13.31
C MET A 645 -32.16 22.88 -13.93
N ASP A 646 -31.43 23.99 -14.06
CA ASP A 646 -31.97 25.24 -14.64
C ASP A 646 -32.36 25.07 -16.11
N ARG A 647 -31.78 24.09 -16.80
CA ARG A 647 -32.10 23.70 -18.19
C ARG A 647 -33.12 22.57 -18.31
N ASP A 648 -33.74 22.15 -17.20
CA ASP A 648 -34.71 21.06 -17.12
C ASP A 648 -34.15 19.71 -17.65
N LEU A 649 -32.83 19.52 -17.59
CA LEU A 649 -32.17 18.26 -17.97
C LEU A 649 -32.18 17.23 -16.84
N ILE A 650 -32.19 17.70 -15.59
CA ILE A 650 -32.40 16.88 -14.39
C ILE A 650 -33.45 17.53 -13.48
N PRO A 651 -34.14 16.77 -12.60
CA PRO A 651 -35.24 17.30 -11.80
C PRO A 651 -34.82 18.42 -10.84
N LYS A 652 -35.49 19.58 -10.92
CA LYS A 652 -35.31 20.72 -10.00
C LYS A 652 -35.61 20.38 -8.53
N SER A 653 -36.39 19.33 -8.28
CA SER A 653 -36.70 18.85 -6.92
C SER A 653 -35.46 18.39 -6.15
N LEU A 654 -34.36 18.05 -6.84
CA LEU A 654 -33.12 17.60 -6.21
C LEU A 654 -32.28 18.74 -5.62
N ALA A 655 -32.59 20.01 -5.91
CA ALA A 655 -31.72 21.14 -5.54
C ALA A 655 -31.41 21.22 -4.04
N LYS A 656 -32.42 21.12 -3.18
CA LYS A 656 -32.21 21.12 -1.71
C LYS A 656 -31.42 19.90 -1.28
N SER A 657 -31.84 18.73 -1.75
CA SER A 657 -31.22 17.47 -1.37
C SER A 657 -29.75 17.34 -1.73
N MET A 658 -29.38 17.85 -2.90
CA MET A 658 -27.99 17.90 -3.36
C MET A 658 -27.11 18.64 -2.35
N TYR A 659 -27.49 19.84 -1.92
CA TYR A 659 -26.68 20.63 -1.00
C TYR A 659 -26.63 20.02 0.41
N VAL A 660 -27.75 19.51 0.92
CA VAL A 660 -27.78 18.93 2.27
C VAL A 660 -27.05 17.58 2.32
N SER A 661 -27.20 16.75 1.28
CA SER A 661 -26.43 15.50 1.13
C SER A 661 -24.93 15.79 1.01
N PHE A 662 -24.56 16.85 0.29
CA PHE A 662 -23.17 17.29 0.18
C PHE A 662 -22.60 17.75 1.53
N LEU A 663 -23.35 18.55 2.31
CA LEU A 663 -22.95 18.95 3.66
C LEU A 663 -22.70 17.74 4.57
N ALA A 664 -23.59 16.74 4.55
CA ALA A 664 -23.35 15.48 5.25
C ALA A 664 -22.09 14.76 4.72
N GLY A 665 -21.87 14.82 3.41
CA GLY A 665 -20.71 14.26 2.71
C GLY A 665 -19.38 14.87 3.16
N CYS A 666 -19.35 16.17 3.46
CA CYS A 666 -18.14 16.83 3.98
C CYS A 666 -17.63 16.14 5.26
N PHE A 667 -18.52 15.86 6.23
CA PHE A 667 -18.12 15.17 7.47
C PHE A 667 -17.66 13.73 7.23
N ARG A 668 -18.20 13.05 6.21
CA ARG A 668 -17.73 11.72 5.82
C ARG A 668 -16.30 11.77 5.32
N SER A 669 -16.01 12.62 4.34
CA SER A 669 -14.72 12.65 3.66
C SER A 669 -13.60 13.23 4.53
N VAL A 670 -13.89 14.24 5.38
CA VAL A 670 -12.87 14.80 6.29
C VAL A 670 -12.34 13.76 7.30
N ARG A 671 -13.12 12.70 7.59
CA ARG A 671 -12.68 11.59 8.46
C ARG A 671 -11.60 10.70 7.86
N PHE A 672 -11.30 10.84 6.58
CA PHE A 672 -10.12 10.21 5.96
C PHE A 672 -8.81 10.89 6.36
N GLY A 673 -8.88 12.08 6.97
CA GLY A 673 -7.72 12.85 7.41
C GLY A 673 -7.37 13.98 6.43
N LEU A 674 -6.58 14.95 6.90
CA LEU A 674 -6.18 16.13 6.10
C LEU A 674 -4.88 15.94 5.32
N GLU A 675 -4.19 14.84 5.54
CA GLU A 675 -3.07 14.40 4.70
C GLU A 675 -3.56 13.75 3.41
N GLU A 676 -4.82 13.28 3.39
CA GLU A 676 -5.50 12.74 2.21
C GLU A 676 -6.12 13.87 1.38
N ALA A 677 -6.07 13.75 0.04
CA ALA A 677 -6.46 14.81 -0.89
C ALA A 677 -7.94 15.17 -0.80
N HIS A 678 -8.84 14.17 -0.78
CA HIS A 678 -10.28 14.39 -0.69
C HIS A 678 -10.64 14.99 0.68
N GLY A 679 -10.06 14.47 1.77
CA GLY A 679 -10.29 14.98 3.12
C GLY A 679 -9.88 16.45 3.26
N LYS A 680 -8.72 16.83 2.73
CA LYS A 680 -8.25 18.22 2.71
C LYS A 680 -9.09 19.12 1.80
N GLY A 681 -9.47 18.64 0.61
CA GLY A 681 -10.34 19.34 -0.32
C GLY A 681 -11.75 19.57 0.25
N GLN A 682 -12.28 18.60 1.00
CA GLN A 682 -13.59 18.68 1.66
C GLN A 682 -13.57 19.62 2.87
N ALA A 683 -12.47 19.64 3.64
CA ALA A 683 -12.27 20.64 4.69
C ALA A 683 -12.26 22.07 4.10
N LEU A 684 -11.58 22.28 2.97
CA LEU A 684 -11.57 23.55 2.25
C LEU A 684 -12.99 24.00 1.88
N GLN A 685 -13.75 23.12 1.24
CA GLN A 685 -15.10 23.42 0.77
C GLN A 685 -16.04 23.72 1.94
N PHE A 686 -16.02 22.89 2.98
CA PHE A 686 -16.82 23.10 4.18
C PHE A 686 -16.51 24.45 4.83
N ASN A 687 -15.24 24.73 5.12
CA ASN A 687 -14.85 25.95 5.83
C ASN A 687 -15.13 27.21 5.00
N TYR A 688 -15.00 27.14 3.67
CA TYR A 688 -15.35 28.26 2.79
C TYR A 688 -16.86 28.54 2.81
N LEU A 689 -17.68 27.51 2.60
CA LEU A 689 -19.15 27.62 2.62
C LEU A 689 -19.66 28.06 4.00
N PHE A 690 -19.02 27.59 5.07
CA PHE A 690 -19.29 28.04 6.44
C PHE A 690 -18.95 29.52 6.66
N GLU A 691 -17.77 29.98 6.22
CA GLU A 691 -17.38 31.40 6.33
C GLU A 691 -18.33 32.32 5.54
N LYS A 692 -18.82 31.88 4.37
CA LYS A 692 -19.81 32.61 3.56
C LYS A 692 -21.24 32.55 4.11
N GLY A 693 -21.47 31.80 5.19
CA GLY A 693 -22.78 31.62 5.80
C GLY A 693 -23.73 30.74 4.98
N ALA A 694 -23.21 29.99 3.99
CA ALA A 694 -23.95 28.97 3.27
C ALA A 694 -24.14 27.70 4.11
N PHE A 695 -23.20 27.42 5.02
CA PHE A 695 -23.39 26.45 6.10
C PHE A 695 -23.51 27.18 7.44
N ILE A 696 -24.49 26.79 8.25
CA ILE A 696 -24.82 27.42 9.53
C ILE A 696 -24.65 26.40 10.64
N LEU A 697 -24.00 26.79 11.74
CA LEU A 697 -23.91 26.01 12.97
C LEU A 697 -25.00 26.46 13.96
N HIS A 698 -25.80 25.51 14.42
CA HIS A 698 -26.89 25.75 15.37
C HIS A 698 -26.46 25.55 16.84
N PRO A 699 -27.22 26.05 17.83
CA PRO A 699 -26.87 25.92 19.26
C PRO A 699 -26.78 24.49 19.78
N ASP A 700 -27.48 23.53 19.16
CA ASP A 700 -27.38 22.09 19.42
C ASP A 700 -26.14 21.44 18.76
N GLU A 701 -25.33 22.27 18.11
CA GLU A 701 -24.12 21.96 17.38
C GLU A 701 -24.35 21.05 16.17
N THR A 702 -25.56 21.11 15.59
CA THR A 702 -25.86 20.58 14.26
C THR A 702 -25.65 21.65 13.18
N PHE A 703 -25.54 21.22 11.93
CA PHE A 703 -25.32 22.08 10.77
C PHE A 703 -26.51 22.05 9.82
N ALA A 704 -26.75 23.17 9.15
CA ALA A 704 -27.77 23.32 8.13
C ALA A 704 -27.23 24.09 6.91
N VAL A 705 -27.87 23.89 5.76
CA VAL A 705 -27.64 24.68 4.56
C VAL A 705 -28.55 25.91 4.56
N ASP A 706 -27.97 27.09 4.31
CA ASP A 706 -28.70 28.31 3.95
C ASP A 706 -28.98 28.30 2.43
N PHE A 707 -30.20 27.93 2.06
CA PHE A 707 -30.62 27.83 0.66
C PHE A 707 -30.60 29.16 -0.09
N GLU A 708 -30.59 30.32 0.60
CA GLU A 708 -30.51 31.63 -0.05
C GLU A 708 -29.07 32.00 -0.44
N LYS A 709 -28.06 31.39 0.20
CA LYS A 709 -26.64 31.74 0.02
C LYS A 709 -25.79 30.66 -0.63
N VAL A 710 -26.25 29.41 -0.61
CA VAL A 710 -25.43 28.26 -1.04
C VAL A 710 -25.06 28.32 -2.52
N GLU A 711 -25.97 28.72 -3.40
CA GLU A 711 -25.71 28.80 -4.86
C GLU A 711 -24.59 29.79 -5.21
N ASP A 712 -24.65 31.00 -4.63
CA ASP A 712 -23.64 32.03 -4.83
C ASP A 712 -22.29 31.61 -4.25
N SER A 713 -22.29 30.95 -3.09
CA SER A 713 -21.07 30.50 -2.42
C SER A 713 -20.38 29.37 -3.18
N VAL A 714 -21.16 28.40 -3.70
CA VAL A 714 -20.67 27.34 -4.58
C VAL A 714 -20.09 27.94 -5.86
N THR A 715 -20.80 28.87 -6.50
CA THR A 715 -20.33 29.52 -7.73
C THR A 715 -19.03 30.32 -7.50
N SER A 716 -18.95 31.04 -6.37
CA SER A 716 -17.76 31.81 -5.97
C SER A 716 -16.55 30.90 -5.77
N LEU A 717 -16.70 29.79 -5.03
CA LEU A 717 -15.61 28.87 -4.78
C LEU A 717 -15.17 28.14 -6.06
N SER A 718 -16.11 27.68 -6.90
CA SER A 718 -15.81 27.11 -8.22
C SER A 718 -14.98 28.08 -9.06
N ARG A 719 -15.38 29.37 -9.13
CA ARG A 719 -14.65 30.40 -9.85
C ARG A 719 -13.23 30.59 -9.31
N GLU A 720 -13.08 30.62 -7.99
CA GLU A 720 -11.79 30.84 -7.32
C GLU A 720 -10.81 29.70 -7.65
N ILE A 721 -11.23 28.45 -7.44
CA ILE A 721 -10.40 27.27 -7.71
C ILE A 721 -10.05 27.17 -9.20
N LEU A 722 -11.03 27.28 -10.10
CA LEU A 722 -10.79 27.22 -11.55
C LEU A 722 -9.83 28.33 -12.01
N THR A 723 -9.93 29.53 -11.44
CA THR A 723 -9.02 30.64 -11.80
C THR A 723 -7.59 30.39 -11.32
N ILE A 724 -7.43 29.85 -10.11
CA ILE A 724 -6.11 29.46 -9.58
C ILE A 724 -5.45 28.42 -10.47
N GLN A 725 -6.19 27.35 -10.81
CA GLN A 725 -5.72 26.30 -11.70
C GLN A 725 -5.38 26.84 -13.09
N ALA A 726 -6.25 27.67 -13.69
CA ALA A 726 -6.04 28.25 -15.01
C ALA A 726 -4.75 29.08 -15.13
N ARG A 727 -4.35 29.72 -14.03
CA ARG A 727 -3.14 30.55 -13.96
C ARG A 727 -1.89 29.77 -13.56
N GLY A 728 -2.03 28.54 -13.07
CA GLY A 728 -0.95 27.80 -12.43
C GLY A 728 -0.45 28.49 -11.16
N ASP A 729 -1.33 29.18 -10.42
CA ASP A 729 -0.94 30.04 -9.30
C ASP A 729 -0.76 29.23 -8.00
N LYS A 730 0.45 28.67 -7.84
CA LYS A 730 0.80 27.84 -6.69
C LYS A 730 0.68 28.58 -5.35
N GLU A 731 1.00 29.86 -5.30
CA GLU A 731 0.92 30.65 -4.06
C GLU A 731 -0.53 30.90 -3.65
N ALA A 732 -1.42 31.19 -4.61
CA ALA A 732 -2.84 31.31 -4.35
C ALA A 732 -3.44 29.97 -3.89
N ALA A 733 -3.07 28.85 -4.53
CA ALA A 733 -3.47 27.51 -4.11
C ALA A 733 -3.03 27.22 -2.66
N ARG A 734 -1.77 27.56 -2.32
CA ARG A 734 -1.22 27.40 -0.96
C ARG A 734 -2.01 28.22 0.04
N THR A 735 -2.27 29.49 -0.28
CA THR A 735 -3.02 30.41 0.58
C THR A 735 -4.43 29.90 0.85
N LEU A 736 -5.11 29.41 -0.19
CA LEU A 736 -6.47 28.88 -0.08
C LEU A 736 -6.51 27.62 0.80
N LEU A 737 -5.60 26.67 0.57
CA LEU A 737 -5.50 25.43 1.36
C LEU A 737 -5.06 25.68 2.79
N GLN A 738 -4.11 26.60 3.03
CA GLN A 738 -3.69 26.95 4.40
C GLN A 738 -4.81 27.64 5.19
N LYS A 739 -5.66 28.41 4.52
CA LYS A 739 -6.78 29.08 5.17
C LYS A 739 -7.93 28.12 5.48
N TYR A 740 -8.36 27.31 4.50
CA TYR A 740 -9.59 26.55 4.61
C TYR A 740 -9.39 25.02 4.65
N GLY A 741 -8.28 24.49 4.14
CA GLY A 741 -7.97 23.05 4.18
C GLY A 741 -7.46 22.58 5.55
N VAL A 742 -8.07 23.06 6.63
CA VAL A 742 -7.63 22.87 8.02
C VAL A 742 -8.74 22.34 8.91
N MET A 743 -8.35 21.67 10.00
CA MET A 743 -9.30 21.16 11.01
C MET A 743 -9.75 22.30 11.90
N THR A 744 -10.89 22.92 11.59
CA THR A 744 -11.48 23.98 12.42
C THR A 744 -12.11 23.40 13.70
N PRO A 745 -12.31 24.22 14.76
CA PRO A 745 -12.96 23.75 15.99
C PRO A 745 -14.35 23.15 15.75
N SER A 746 -15.11 23.71 14.81
CA SER A 746 -16.44 23.22 14.43
C SER A 746 -16.38 21.84 13.78
N LEU A 747 -15.45 21.62 12.83
CA LEU A 747 -15.23 20.31 12.22
C LEU A 747 -14.76 19.30 13.27
N LYS A 748 -13.76 19.66 14.08
CA LYS A 748 -13.22 18.77 15.12
C LYS A 748 -14.32 18.29 16.07
N ARG A 749 -15.19 19.19 16.54
CA ARG A 749 -16.31 18.83 17.42
C ARG A 749 -17.31 17.90 16.75
N ALA A 750 -17.62 18.12 15.46
CA ALA A 750 -18.49 17.23 14.70
C ALA A 750 -17.87 15.82 14.60
N LEU A 751 -16.58 15.72 14.31
CA LEU A 751 -15.88 14.43 14.23
C LEU A 751 -15.82 13.71 15.59
N GLU A 752 -15.57 14.44 16.69
CA GLU A 752 -15.60 13.90 18.05
C GLU A 752 -16.98 13.31 18.38
N LYS A 753 -18.08 13.97 17.96
CA LYS A 753 -19.44 13.40 18.12
C LYS A 753 -19.62 12.10 17.34
N LEU A 754 -19.13 12.04 16.10
CA LEU A 754 -19.21 10.84 15.26
C LEU A 754 -18.38 9.68 15.84
N GLU A 755 -17.21 9.97 16.42
CA GLU A 755 -16.40 8.96 17.14
C GLU A 755 -17.13 8.46 18.40
N ASN A 756 -17.73 9.36 19.18
CA ASN A 756 -18.44 9.02 20.41
C ASN A 756 -19.65 8.08 20.17
N VAL A 757 -20.37 8.26 19.07
CA VAL A 757 -21.47 7.36 18.67
C VAL A 757 -21.01 6.22 17.74
N GLN A 758 -19.70 6.07 17.54
CA GLN A 758 -19.06 5.01 16.77
C GLN A 758 -19.63 4.87 15.35
N VAL A 759 -19.83 5.99 14.65
CA VAL A 759 -20.20 5.92 13.23
C VAL A 759 -19.06 5.24 12.47
N PRO A 760 -19.31 4.20 11.66
CA PRO A 760 -18.27 3.53 10.87
C PRO A 760 -17.56 4.51 9.93
N VAL A 761 -16.26 4.29 9.67
CA VAL A 761 -15.48 5.03 8.66
C VAL A 761 -15.78 4.45 7.28
N ASP A 762 -15.82 3.11 7.16
CA ASP A 762 -16.16 2.44 5.92
C ASP A 762 -16.93 1.12 6.10
N ILE A 763 -17.09 0.35 5.03
CA ILE A 763 -17.79 -0.94 5.01
C ILE A 763 -16.84 -2.12 4.79
N VAL A 764 -17.29 -3.32 5.17
CA VAL A 764 -16.68 -4.60 4.79
C VAL A 764 -17.74 -5.43 4.09
N PRO A 765 -17.58 -5.70 2.78
CA PRO A 765 -18.58 -6.41 2.01
C PRO A 765 -18.49 -7.92 2.22
N ASP A 766 -19.65 -8.56 2.33
CA ASP A 766 -19.86 -9.99 2.12
C ASP A 766 -20.57 -10.20 0.78
N PHE A 767 -20.14 -11.20 0.02
CA PHE A 767 -20.62 -11.44 -1.34
C PHE A 767 -21.37 -12.78 -1.44
N PRO A 768 -22.66 -12.86 -1.04
CA PRO A 768 -23.38 -14.13 -0.90
C PRO A 768 -23.45 -14.94 -2.20
N ILE A 769 -23.62 -14.27 -3.36
CA ILE A 769 -23.65 -14.94 -4.67
C ILE A 769 -22.30 -15.56 -4.99
N ALA A 770 -21.20 -14.82 -4.79
CA ALA A 770 -19.86 -15.33 -5.01
C ALA A 770 -19.50 -16.45 -4.02
N ASN A 771 -19.88 -16.30 -2.75
CA ASN A 771 -19.70 -17.32 -1.72
C ASN A 771 -20.41 -18.62 -2.11
N GLN A 772 -21.65 -18.55 -2.60
CA GLN A 772 -22.37 -19.73 -3.08
C GLN A 772 -21.63 -20.41 -4.26
N ILE A 773 -21.19 -19.64 -5.24
CA ILE A 773 -20.39 -20.14 -6.38
C ILE A 773 -19.11 -20.84 -5.91
N LEU A 774 -18.44 -20.31 -4.88
CA LEU A 774 -17.22 -20.87 -4.32
C LEU A 774 -17.48 -22.09 -3.42
N CYS A 775 -18.65 -22.16 -2.78
CA CYS A 775 -19.07 -23.28 -1.93
C CYS A 775 -19.54 -24.50 -2.73
N ASP A 776 -20.25 -24.34 -3.85
CA ASP A 776 -20.81 -25.45 -4.66
C ASP A 776 -19.74 -26.37 -5.31
N ILE A 777 -18.46 -26.18 -4.97
CA ILE A 777 -17.29 -26.73 -5.66
C ILE A 777 -16.28 -27.35 -4.67
N ASN A 778 -16.42 -27.08 -3.36
CA ASN A 778 -15.72 -27.78 -2.28
C ASN A 778 -16.62 -28.88 -1.72
#